data_AF-A0A2V5NVQ8-F1
#
_entry.id   AF-A0A2V5NVQ8-F1
#
_cell.length_a   1.000
_cell.length_b   1.000
_cell.length_c   1.000
_cell.angle_alpha   90.00
_cell.angle_beta   90.00
_cell.angle_gamma   90.00
#
_symmetry.space_group_name_H-M   'P 1'
#
loop_
_entity.id
_entity.type
_entity.pdbx_description
1 polymer ?
#
loop_
_entity_poly.entity_id
_entity_poly.type
_entity_poly.pdbx_seq_one_letter_code
_entity_poly.pdbx_strand_id
1 'polypeptide(L)'
;MLGSPWSRADIIAVNSTLDADRFPSRIPVCETAPGNGQCTLRAAIQTANAFAGDDTINFRLSTSDPGYNGVSWTINLTKALDDISEGVTITGPGAGKLTVQRAFSASTNFRIFNVTTTGTVIFSGLTIAHGIADTGNGGSIQNVNAGTVNVTDSTLSSNRAPNSGGGISNNSTGTINVTNSTLSSNFAFGNVSTGGGIYNDNGTVNFTNSVLSNSSAIITGGGIENNGTVNITNSTISGNSATNAGGGIFNSATVNVTNSTISKNSVSFNGGGIFNNSAGTLTVTNSTLSDNFAIGNAGTGGGMFIQGGTVIVTNSTLSSNSANGSSAGGGGVFNNHGTFSITNSTFNSNSGTNGGGIVNSQGAVNIKSSIVALNTAGSPVPDINGTFTSQGFNLIGKNDGAATSFPAGNPNANNDIVGTSASPVDPKLDPNGLKDNGGPTKTIALLFGSPAIDKGTSAALTGTLTTDQRGTGFARTFNDPNVPNAAGGDGTDIGAFELQPSSTPQPTPASKLGNISTRAFVQTGDNVMIGGFVIVGTDPEKVIVRAIGPSLSNPPINLTNVLQNPILSLFNSQGIRILINDDWRSDQQADIIATGLQPSNDAESAIVTTLPPGNYTAIVSGVGDTSGLALVEVFALN
;
A
#
# COMPACT_ATOMS: atom_id res chain seq x y z
N MET A 1 -11.29 1.99 54.71
CA MET A 1 -11.05 2.43 53.32
C MET A 1 -9.69 3.10 53.27
N LEU A 2 -8.64 2.34 52.96
CA LEU A 2 -7.35 2.89 52.57
C LEU A 2 -7.31 2.81 51.05
N GLY A 3 -7.31 3.94 50.36
CA GLY A 3 -7.23 4.00 48.90
C GLY A 3 -5.92 3.37 48.42
N SER A 4 -6.01 2.54 47.38
CA SER A 4 -4.85 1.99 46.68
C SER A 4 -3.97 3.14 46.14
N PRO A 5 -2.67 3.22 46.46
CA PRO A 5 -1.80 4.31 46.00
C PRO A 5 -1.13 4.04 44.64
N TRP A 6 -1.54 3.02 43.88
CA TRP A 6 -0.83 2.58 42.67
C TRP A 6 -1.68 2.70 41.39
N SER A 7 -2.21 3.89 41.10
CA SER A 7 -2.77 4.19 39.76
C SER A 7 -1.88 5.19 39.01
N ARG A 8 -0.58 4.89 38.92
CA ARG A 8 0.35 5.68 38.12
C ARG A 8 0.58 4.91 36.82
N ALA A 9 0.42 5.58 35.68
CA ALA A 9 0.86 5.03 34.40
C ALA A 9 2.38 4.76 34.51
N ASP A 10 2.76 3.49 34.47
CA ASP A 10 4.15 3.09 34.63
C ASP A 10 4.83 3.02 33.26
N ILE A 11 5.94 3.74 33.13
CA ILE A 11 6.80 3.69 31.95
C ILE A 11 7.85 2.61 32.20
N ILE A 12 7.70 1.49 31.52
CA ILE A 12 8.63 0.37 31.55
C ILE A 12 9.64 0.55 30.41
N ALA A 13 10.92 0.72 30.75
CA ALA A 13 11.97 0.95 29.77
C ALA A 13 12.77 -0.33 29.48
N VAL A 14 12.54 -0.93 28.31
CA VAL A 14 13.35 -2.03 27.79
C VAL A 14 14.72 -1.48 27.40
N ASN A 15 15.77 -1.96 28.04
CA ASN A 15 17.15 -1.50 27.81
C ASN A 15 18.10 -2.63 27.38
N SER A 16 17.57 -3.83 27.13
CA SER A 16 18.31 -4.95 26.60
C SER A 16 17.52 -5.70 25.53
N THR A 17 18.20 -6.13 24.46
CA THR A 17 17.62 -7.02 23.43
C THR A 17 17.68 -8.51 23.78
N LEU A 18 18.27 -8.86 24.92
CA LEU A 18 18.28 -10.22 25.42
C LEU A 18 16.84 -10.72 25.67
N ASP A 19 16.68 -12.04 25.78
CA ASP A 19 15.40 -12.69 26.03
C ASP A 19 15.44 -13.47 27.35
N ALA A 20 15.03 -12.81 28.44
CA ALA A 20 15.03 -13.38 29.79
C ALA A 20 13.76 -12.97 30.56
N ASP A 21 13.31 -13.84 31.46
CA ASP A 21 12.14 -13.60 32.31
C ASP A 21 12.41 -12.48 33.33
N ARG A 22 11.33 -11.85 33.80
CA ARG A 22 11.32 -10.92 34.91
C ARG A 22 11.73 -11.64 36.20
N PHE A 23 12.60 -11.01 36.97
CA PHE A 23 12.90 -11.42 38.33
C PHE A 23 11.65 -11.24 39.22
N PRO A 24 11.20 -12.28 39.96
CA PRO A 24 10.02 -12.19 40.81
C PRO A 24 10.16 -11.13 41.91
N SER A 25 9.46 -10.01 41.76
CA SER A 25 9.46 -8.89 42.71
C SER A 25 8.03 -8.42 43.01
N ARG A 26 7.81 -7.97 44.26
CA ARG A 26 6.53 -7.39 44.71
C ARG A 26 6.34 -5.93 44.29
N ILE A 27 7.33 -5.33 43.64
CA ILE A 27 7.35 -3.93 43.18
C ILE A 27 7.35 -3.93 41.64
N PRO A 28 6.72 -2.95 40.97
CA PRO A 28 6.72 -2.78 39.50
C PRO A 28 8.10 -2.38 38.94
N VAL A 29 9.10 -3.23 39.17
CA VAL A 29 10.44 -3.09 38.61
C VAL A 29 10.64 -4.16 37.54
N CYS A 30 11.04 -3.72 36.35
CA CYS A 30 11.47 -4.58 35.27
C CYS A 30 12.98 -4.83 35.39
N GLU A 31 13.34 -5.98 35.95
CA GLU A 31 14.72 -6.48 36.02
C GLU A 31 14.72 -7.99 35.76
N THR A 32 15.78 -8.54 35.19
CA THR A 32 15.93 -9.98 34.93
C THR A 32 16.69 -10.71 36.04
N ALA A 33 17.41 -9.98 36.90
CA ALA A 33 18.03 -10.49 38.12
C ALA A 33 18.13 -9.36 39.16
N PRO A 34 18.26 -9.67 40.47
CA PRO A 34 18.28 -8.65 41.52
C PRO A 34 19.34 -7.57 41.27
N GLY A 35 18.90 -6.32 41.05
CA GLY A 35 19.78 -5.16 40.95
C GLY A 35 20.66 -5.13 39.70
N ASN A 36 20.39 -5.95 38.68
CA ASN A 36 21.16 -5.91 37.43
C ASN A 36 20.72 -4.78 36.48
N GLY A 37 19.59 -4.13 36.77
CA GLY A 37 19.04 -3.05 35.96
C GLY A 37 18.67 -3.44 34.52
N GLN A 38 18.67 -4.73 34.16
CA GLN A 38 18.39 -5.20 32.80
C GLN A 38 16.91 -5.50 32.62
N CYS A 39 16.24 -4.79 31.73
CA CYS A 39 14.85 -5.00 31.35
C CYS A 39 14.79 -5.45 29.89
N THR A 40 14.32 -6.68 29.67
CA THR A 40 14.04 -7.26 28.35
C THR A 40 12.58 -7.00 27.97
N LEU A 41 12.21 -7.17 26.69
CA LEU A 41 10.80 -7.08 26.27
C LEU A 41 9.92 -8.09 27.03
N ARG A 42 10.41 -9.32 27.21
CA ARG A 42 9.72 -10.35 27.98
C ARG A 42 9.48 -9.92 29.43
N ALA A 43 10.53 -9.45 30.10
CA ALA A 43 10.41 -8.98 31.47
C ALA A 43 9.47 -7.77 31.58
N ALA A 44 9.45 -6.91 30.56
CA ALA A 44 8.55 -5.76 30.51
C ALA A 44 7.09 -6.18 30.39
N ILE A 45 6.76 -7.12 29.50
CA ILE A 45 5.39 -7.67 29.37
C ILE A 45 4.95 -8.37 30.66
N GLN A 46 5.82 -9.19 31.26
CA GLN A 46 5.56 -9.82 32.56
C GLN A 46 5.44 -8.81 33.71
N THR A 47 6.06 -7.63 33.58
CA THR A 47 5.88 -6.54 34.54
C THR A 47 4.52 -5.91 34.35
N ALA A 48 4.17 -5.53 33.12
CA ALA A 48 2.88 -4.93 32.78
C ALA A 48 1.74 -5.82 33.30
N ASN A 49 1.65 -7.07 32.80
CA ASN A 49 0.62 -8.04 33.18
C ASN A 49 0.46 -8.29 34.70
N ALA A 50 1.48 -8.01 35.51
CA ALA A 50 1.46 -8.26 36.94
C ALA A 50 0.88 -7.10 37.74
N PHE A 51 0.77 -5.90 37.16
CA PHE A 51 0.33 -4.69 37.86
C PHE A 51 -0.66 -3.92 37.00
N ALA A 52 -1.94 -4.01 37.37
CA ALA A 52 -3.02 -3.34 36.66
C ALA A 52 -2.76 -1.84 36.47
N GLY A 53 -2.83 -1.35 35.23
CA GLY A 53 -2.67 0.07 34.94
C GLY A 53 -2.56 0.39 33.44
N ASP A 54 -2.50 1.68 33.11
CA ASP A 54 -2.17 2.11 31.75
C ASP A 54 -0.64 2.05 31.58
N ASP A 55 -0.13 0.88 31.18
CA ASP A 55 1.31 0.66 31.02
C ASP A 55 1.84 1.10 29.67
N THR A 56 3.04 1.70 29.67
CA THR A 56 3.78 2.01 28.46
C THR A 56 5.15 1.34 28.47
N ILE A 57 5.37 0.44 27.52
CA ILE A 57 6.67 -0.17 27.23
C ILE A 57 7.37 0.66 26.15
N ASN A 58 8.51 1.26 26.49
CA ASN A 58 9.39 1.94 25.53
C ASN A 58 10.77 1.28 25.47
N PHE A 59 11.55 1.66 24.45
CA PHE A 59 12.87 1.08 24.22
C PHE A 59 13.96 2.14 24.40
N ARG A 60 14.89 1.87 25.32
CA ARG A 60 16.10 2.65 25.60
C ARG A 60 17.34 1.77 25.37
N LEU A 61 17.47 1.26 24.15
CA LEU A 61 18.53 0.34 23.77
C LEU A 61 19.82 1.10 23.44
N SER A 62 20.94 0.65 24.00
CA SER A 62 22.27 1.18 23.69
C SER A 62 22.76 0.66 22.33
N THR A 63 23.60 1.43 21.63
CA THR A 63 24.33 0.92 20.45
C THR A 63 25.42 -0.09 20.82
N SER A 64 25.74 -0.24 22.11
CA SER A 64 26.59 -1.31 22.63
C SER A 64 25.82 -2.59 22.99
N ASP A 65 24.49 -2.59 22.85
CA ASP A 65 23.66 -3.75 23.10
C ASP A 65 23.95 -4.85 22.06
N PRO A 66 24.03 -6.15 22.45
CA PRO A 66 24.41 -7.23 21.55
C PRO A 66 23.48 -7.43 20.34
N GLY A 67 22.25 -6.93 20.40
CA GLY A 67 21.29 -6.99 19.29
C GLY A 67 21.47 -5.86 18.27
N TYR A 68 22.38 -4.91 18.47
CA TYR A 68 22.64 -3.82 17.53
C TYR A 68 23.59 -4.26 16.40
N ASN A 69 23.16 -4.10 15.15
CA ASN A 69 23.95 -4.49 13.97
C ASN A 69 24.66 -3.31 13.28
N GLY A 70 24.66 -2.11 13.88
CA GLY A 70 25.17 -0.88 13.27
C GLY A 70 24.09 0.04 12.67
N VAL A 71 22.85 -0.45 12.49
CA VAL A 71 21.74 0.33 11.91
C VAL A 71 20.45 0.21 12.72
N SER A 72 20.15 -1.01 13.18
CA SER A 72 18.93 -1.36 13.91
C SER A 72 19.23 -2.36 15.04
N TRP A 73 18.27 -2.49 15.95
CA TRP A 73 18.27 -3.50 17.00
C TRP A 73 17.37 -4.67 16.61
N THR A 74 17.81 -5.88 16.95
CA THR A 74 17.01 -7.10 16.81
C THR A 74 16.83 -7.77 18.16
N ILE A 75 15.59 -7.93 18.60
CA ILE A 75 15.21 -8.78 19.73
C ILE A 75 14.92 -10.17 19.18
N ASN A 76 15.80 -11.13 19.50
CA ASN A 76 15.65 -12.54 19.12
C ASN A 76 14.96 -13.32 20.25
N LEU A 77 13.66 -13.55 20.10
CA LEU A 77 12.88 -14.34 21.04
C LEU A 77 13.23 -15.82 20.89
N THR A 78 13.62 -16.46 21.99
CA THR A 78 14.02 -17.87 22.06
C THR A 78 12.84 -18.79 22.42
N LYS A 79 11.80 -18.23 23.04
CA LYS A 79 10.54 -18.87 23.40
C LYS A 79 9.36 -17.90 23.21
N ALA A 80 8.12 -18.40 23.20
CA ALA A 80 6.91 -17.58 23.13
C ALA A 80 6.88 -16.52 24.25
N LEU A 81 6.48 -15.28 23.94
CA LEU A 81 6.19 -14.25 24.94
C LEU A 81 4.94 -14.66 25.76
N ASP A 82 4.84 -14.14 26.99
CA ASP A 82 3.63 -14.25 27.80
C ASP A 82 2.46 -13.53 27.10
N ASP A 83 1.25 -14.02 27.32
CA ASP A 83 0.03 -13.41 26.82
C ASP A 83 -0.09 -11.96 27.34
N ILE A 84 -0.48 -11.03 26.48
CA ILE A 84 -0.81 -9.66 26.89
C ILE A 84 -2.23 -9.69 27.48
N SER A 85 -2.30 -9.76 28.82
CA SER A 85 -3.54 -9.95 29.57
C SER A 85 -4.21 -8.65 30.01
N GLU A 86 -3.54 -7.51 29.83
CA GLU A 86 -4.09 -6.18 30.07
C GLU A 86 -3.79 -5.18 28.95
N GLY A 87 -4.35 -3.98 29.07
CA GLY A 87 -4.08 -2.92 28.12
C GLY A 87 -2.64 -2.41 28.24
N VAL A 88 -1.92 -2.30 27.13
CA VAL A 88 -0.52 -1.86 27.13
C VAL A 88 -0.18 -1.12 25.84
N THR A 89 0.63 -0.08 25.97
CA THR A 89 1.21 0.63 24.82
C THR A 89 2.67 0.22 24.65
N ILE A 90 3.02 -0.35 23.49
CA ILE A 90 4.38 -0.75 23.14
C ILE A 90 4.88 0.16 22.02
N THR A 91 5.77 1.08 22.36
CA THR A 91 6.30 2.11 21.45
C THR A 91 7.78 1.89 21.16
N GLY A 92 8.04 1.37 19.96
CA GLY A 92 9.39 1.22 19.40
C GLY A 92 9.98 2.52 18.84
N PRO A 93 11.29 2.53 18.56
CA PRO A 93 12.01 3.68 18.01
C PRO A 93 11.78 3.94 16.51
N GLY A 94 10.94 3.14 15.85
CA GLY A 94 10.63 3.18 14.42
C GLY A 94 10.73 1.79 13.77
N ALA A 95 9.86 1.49 12.79
CA ALA A 95 9.84 0.18 12.13
C ALA A 95 11.18 -0.22 11.49
N GLY A 96 11.93 0.75 10.95
CA GLY A 96 13.28 0.52 10.40
C GLY A 96 14.40 0.46 11.45
N LYS A 97 14.07 0.57 12.75
CA LYS A 97 15.04 0.67 13.84
C LYS A 97 14.98 -0.49 14.83
N LEU A 98 13.81 -1.09 15.03
CA LEU A 98 13.67 -2.23 15.94
C LEU A 98 12.89 -3.36 15.27
N THR A 99 13.51 -4.54 15.25
CA THR A 99 12.85 -5.79 14.86
C THR A 99 12.67 -6.67 16.10
N VAL A 100 11.42 -7.04 16.37
CA VAL A 100 11.07 -8.12 17.31
C VAL A 100 10.77 -9.36 16.47
N GLN A 101 11.54 -10.43 16.66
CA GLN A 101 11.39 -11.63 15.87
C GLN A 101 11.54 -12.90 16.67
N ARG A 102 10.95 -13.98 16.16
CA ARG A 102 11.30 -15.34 16.58
C ARG A 102 12.73 -15.63 16.15
N ALA A 103 13.57 -16.08 17.07
CA ALA A 103 14.92 -16.51 16.76
C ALA A 103 14.90 -17.71 15.81
N PHE A 104 15.76 -17.71 14.80
CA PHE A 104 15.90 -18.87 13.90
C PHE A 104 16.40 -20.12 14.62
N SER A 105 17.09 -19.95 15.75
CA SER A 105 17.56 -21.02 16.63
C SER A 105 16.51 -21.53 17.62
N ALA A 106 15.32 -20.93 17.69
CA ALA A 106 14.27 -21.37 18.60
C ALA A 106 13.84 -22.82 18.25
N SER A 107 13.77 -23.68 19.26
CA SER A 107 13.42 -25.11 19.09
C SER A 107 11.94 -25.35 18.86
N THR A 108 11.08 -24.38 19.20
CA THR A 108 9.63 -24.44 19.01
C THR A 108 9.14 -23.32 18.11
N ASN A 109 8.03 -23.56 17.45
CA ASN A 109 7.26 -22.52 16.77
C ASN A 109 6.51 -21.71 17.84
N PHE A 110 6.36 -20.41 17.62
CA PHE A 110 5.46 -19.56 18.37
C PHE A 110 5.15 -18.27 17.58
N ARG A 111 3.93 -17.76 17.80
CA ARG A 111 3.57 -16.40 17.39
C ARG A 111 4.31 -15.36 18.24
N ILE A 112 4.47 -14.14 17.73
CA ILE A 112 5.21 -13.11 18.49
C ILE A 112 4.36 -12.56 19.63
N PHE A 113 3.14 -12.09 19.34
CA PHE A 113 2.25 -11.50 20.34
C PHE A 113 0.90 -12.21 20.38
N ASN A 114 0.48 -12.62 21.57
CA ASN A 114 -0.85 -13.14 21.84
C ASN A 114 -1.59 -12.17 22.76
N VAL A 115 -2.66 -11.55 22.28
CA VAL A 115 -3.45 -10.56 23.02
C VAL A 115 -4.72 -11.23 23.54
N THR A 116 -4.82 -11.37 24.86
CA THR A 116 -5.94 -12.01 25.55
C THR A 116 -6.76 -11.03 26.38
N THR A 117 -6.30 -9.79 26.53
CA THR A 117 -7.11 -8.75 27.17
C THR A 117 -8.36 -8.38 26.36
N THR A 118 -9.36 -7.83 27.03
CA THR A 118 -10.47 -7.10 26.40
C THR A 118 -10.21 -5.59 26.33
N GLY A 119 -9.09 -5.13 26.88
CA GLY A 119 -8.63 -3.74 26.80
C GLY A 119 -8.02 -3.38 25.44
N THR A 120 -7.30 -2.25 25.43
CA THR A 120 -6.61 -1.74 24.23
C THR A 120 -5.12 -2.06 24.30
N VAL A 121 -4.57 -2.68 23.25
CA VAL A 121 -3.14 -2.90 23.07
C VAL A 121 -2.66 -2.09 21.87
N ILE A 122 -1.55 -1.37 22.02
CA ILE A 122 -0.97 -0.55 20.94
C ILE A 122 0.44 -1.06 20.63
N PHE A 123 0.70 -1.33 19.35
CA PHE A 123 2.02 -1.57 18.79
C PHE A 123 2.36 -0.39 17.87
N SER A 124 3.43 0.34 18.18
CA SER A 124 3.84 1.50 17.38
C SER A 124 5.34 1.50 17.10
N GLY A 125 5.74 1.82 15.86
CA GLY A 125 7.14 2.08 15.54
C GLY A 125 8.06 0.86 15.67
N LEU A 126 7.63 -0.33 15.24
CA LEU A 126 8.49 -1.52 15.27
C LEU A 126 8.19 -2.50 14.13
N THR A 127 9.16 -3.35 13.82
CA THR A 127 8.98 -4.50 12.93
C THR A 127 8.70 -5.75 13.77
N ILE A 128 7.67 -6.50 13.41
CA ILE A 128 7.31 -7.81 13.99
C ILE A 128 7.47 -8.87 12.90
N ALA A 129 8.44 -9.77 13.08
CA ALA A 129 8.85 -10.64 12.00
C ALA A 129 9.08 -12.10 12.39
N HIS A 130 8.97 -12.96 11.38
CA HIS A 130 9.34 -14.38 11.45
C HIS A 130 8.62 -15.21 12.53
N GLY A 131 7.54 -14.68 13.10
CA GLY A 131 6.68 -15.45 13.99
C GLY A 131 6.09 -16.63 13.23
N ILE A 132 6.03 -17.80 13.87
CA ILE A 132 5.45 -19.01 13.30
C ILE A 132 4.50 -19.55 14.36
N ALA A 133 3.19 -19.39 14.21
CA ALA A 133 2.26 -20.01 15.15
C ALA A 133 2.49 -21.53 15.20
N ASP A 134 2.60 -22.08 16.40
CA ASP A 134 2.78 -23.52 16.64
C ASP A 134 1.54 -24.31 16.23
N THR A 135 0.38 -23.77 16.62
CA THR A 135 -0.95 -24.23 16.27
C THR A 135 -1.86 -23.01 16.07
N GLY A 136 -2.92 -23.16 15.29
CA GLY A 136 -3.92 -22.10 15.15
C GLY A 136 -3.49 -20.95 14.25
N ASN A 137 -3.99 -19.76 14.58
CA ASN A 137 -3.96 -18.57 13.74
C ASN A 137 -2.92 -17.54 14.23
N GLY A 138 -2.63 -16.53 13.41
CA GLY A 138 -1.86 -15.34 13.80
C GLY A 138 -0.38 -15.65 14.01
N GLY A 139 0.45 -15.51 12.97
CA GLY A 139 1.90 -15.70 13.10
C GLY A 139 2.59 -14.53 13.80
N SER A 140 2.14 -13.31 13.56
CA SER A 140 2.63 -12.10 14.21
C SER A 140 1.83 -11.78 15.47
N ILE A 141 0.55 -11.43 15.26
CA ILE A 141 -0.37 -10.96 16.29
C ILE A 141 -1.64 -11.81 16.24
N GLN A 142 -2.10 -12.24 17.40
CA GLN A 142 -3.45 -12.76 17.57
C GLN A 142 -4.20 -11.90 18.58
N ASN A 143 -5.38 -11.40 18.20
CA ASN A 143 -6.38 -10.84 19.11
C ASN A 143 -7.42 -11.92 19.40
N VAL A 144 -7.36 -12.50 20.59
CA VAL A 144 -8.12 -13.70 20.96
C VAL A 144 -9.55 -13.35 21.36
N ASN A 145 -9.72 -12.26 22.12
CA ASN A 145 -10.97 -11.86 22.72
C ASN A 145 -11.52 -10.58 22.06
N ALA A 146 -12.61 -10.02 22.58
CA ALA A 146 -13.23 -8.79 22.07
C ALA A 146 -12.42 -7.49 22.32
N GLY A 147 -11.11 -7.57 22.49
CA GLY A 147 -10.22 -6.44 22.73
C GLY A 147 -9.93 -5.62 21.47
N THR A 148 -9.26 -4.48 21.65
CA THR A 148 -8.81 -3.61 20.56
C THR A 148 -7.29 -3.67 20.42
N VAL A 149 -6.78 -3.94 19.21
CA VAL A 149 -5.36 -3.88 18.89
C VAL A 149 -5.10 -2.83 17.83
N ASN A 150 -4.24 -1.87 18.15
CA ASN A 150 -3.80 -0.82 17.24
C ASN A 150 -2.36 -1.10 16.79
N VAL A 151 -2.14 -1.19 15.47
CA VAL A 151 -0.82 -1.33 14.84
C VAL A 151 -0.56 -0.07 14.03
N THR A 152 0.42 0.73 14.46
CA THR A 152 0.69 2.06 13.86
C THR A 152 2.17 2.21 13.49
N ASP A 153 2.47 2.79 12.33
CA ASP A 153 3.85 3.05 11.88
C ASP A 153 4.78 1.83 12.00
N SER A 154 4.24 0.64 11.70
CA SER A 154 4.87 -0.65 12.00
C SER A 154 4.94 -1.55 10.77
N THR A 155 5.82 -2.54 10.81
CA THR A 155 5.95 -3.56 9.76
C THR A 155 5.69 -4.93 10.33
N LEU A 156 4.77 -5.70 9.73
CA LEU A 156 4.54 -7.11 10.07
C LEU A 156 4.95 -7.96 8.87
N SER A 157 6.12 -8.58 8.95
CA SER A 157 6.72 -9.23 7.78
C SER A 157 7.15 -10.68 8.01
N SER A 158 6.96 -11.52 6.99
CA SER A 158 7.45 -12.91 6.98
C SER A 158 6.90 -13.77 8.12
N ASN A 159 5.69 -13.48 8.61
CA ASN A 159 5.04 -14.25 9.66
C ASN A 159 4.19 -15.37 9.07
N ARG A 160 4.05 -16.46 9.82
CA ARG A 160 3.47 -17.70 9.33
C ARG A 160 2.48 -18.30 10.34
N ALA A 161 1.38 -18.84 9.82
CA ALA A 161 0.42 -19.60 10.63
C ALA A 161 -0.01 -20.88 9.90
N PRO A 162 -0.14 -22.03 10.60
CA PRO A 162 -0.63 -23.25 9.98
C PRO A 162 -2.12 -23.16 9.61
N ASN A 163 -2.93 -22.41 10.35
CA ASN A 163 -4.34 -22.20 10.02
C ASN A 163 -4.53 -20.87 9.30
N SER A 164 -5.00 -19.81 9.97
CA SER A 164 -5.36 -18.57 9.31
C SER A 164 -4.57 -17.36 9.81
N GLY A 165 -4.52 -16.28 9.04
CA GLY A 165 -3.92 -15.02 9.50
C GLY A 165 -2.41 -15.13 9.66
N GLY A 166 -1.68 -15.38 8.57
CA GLY A 166 -0.21 -15.53 8.63
C GLY A 166 0.45 -14.34 9.34
N GLY A 167 -0.05 -13.13 9.10
CA GLY A 167 0.29 -11.93 9.87
C GLY A 167 -0.59 -11.79 11.12
N ILE A 168 -1.84 -11.38 10.92
CA ILE A 168 -2.77 -11.03 12.01
C ILE A 168 -3.97 -11.99 12.00
N SER A 169 -4.38 -12.43 13.20
CA SER A 169 -5.68 -13.05 13.43
C SER A 169 -6.51 -12.18 14.36
N ASN A 170 -7.71 -11.82 13.93
CA ASN A 170 -8.72 -11.17 14.76
C ASN A 170 -9.87 -12.14 14.99
N ASN A 171 -10.08 -12.54 16.23
CA ASN A 171 -11.10 -13.51 16.60
C ASN A 171 -12.27 -12.83 17.31
N SER A 172 -13.43 -13.50 17.32
CA SER A 172 -14.63 -13.02 18.03
C SER A 172 -15.03 -11.61 17.58
N THR A 173 -15.58 -10.78 18.46
CA THR A 173 -15.95 -9.39 18.14
C THR A 173 -14.79 -8.40 18.32
N GLY A 174 -13.54 -8.86 18.24
CA GLY A 174 -12.34 -8.03 18.42
C GLY A 174 -12.19 -6.95 17.34
N THR A 175 -11.41 -5.91 17.64
CA THR A 175 -11.09 -4.83 16.69
C THR A 175 -9.58 -4.76 16.42
N ILE A 176 -9.18 -4.79 15.15
CA ILE A 176 -7.82 -4.46 14.71
C ILE A 176 -7.84 -3.14 13.93
N ASN A 177 -7.02 -2.18 14.34
CA ASN A 177 -6.76 -0.97 13.55
C ASN A 177 -5.32 -1.01 13.05
N VAL A 178 -5.12 -1.02 11.73
CA VAL A 178 -3.80 -0.93 11.09
C VAL A 178 -3.69 0.40 10.39
N THR A 179 -2.75 1.24 10.83
CA THR A 179 -2.57 2.61 10.33
C THR A 179 -1.11 2.85 9.95
N ASN A 180 -0.86 3.48 8.80
CA ASN A 180 0.49 3.84 8.33
C ASN A 180 1.49 2.67 8.39
N SER A 181 1.02 1.45 8.14
CA SER A 181 1.77 0.23 8.41
C SER A 181 1.89 -0.66 7.18
N THR A 182 2.87 -1.55 7.19
CA THR A 182 3.09 -2.53 6.12
C THR A 182 2.94 -3.95 6.66
N LEU A 183 2.05 -4.73 6.05
CA LEU A 183 1.99 -6.18 6.22
C LEU A 183 2.55 -6.80 4.93
N SER A 184 3.65 -7.55 5.03
CA SER A 184 4.32 -8.10 3.85
C SER A 184 4.77 -9.53 4.00
N SER A 185 4.67 -10.32 2.92
CA SER A 185 5.23 -11.67 2.86
C SER A 185 4.72 -12.60 3.97
N ASN A 186 3.50 -12.40 4.45
CA ASN A 186 2.91 -13.24 5.48
C ASN A 186 2.22 -14.45 4.84
N PHE A 187 2.33 -15.62 5.48
CA PHE A 187 1.94 -16.87 4.85
C PHE A 187 1.13 -17.78 5.78
N ALA A 188 -0.13 -18.02 5.41
CA ALA A 188 -0.96 -19.05 6.00
C ALA A 188 -0.73 -20.36 5.20
N PHE A 189 -0.13 -21.38 5.82
CA PHE A 189 0.55 -22.47 5.07
C PHE A 189 -0.05 -23.87 5.22
N GLY A 190 -1.00 -24.10 6.11
CA GLY A 190 -1.62 -25.43 6.26
C GLY A 190 -2.72 -25.69 5.24
N ASN A 191 -3.23 -26.92 5.24
CA ASN A 191 -4.17 -27.40 4.22
C ASN A 191 -5.57 -26.76 4.29
N VAL A 192 -5.89 -26.07 5.38
CA VAL A 192 -7.16 -25.34 5.59
C VAL A 192 -6.93 -23.82 5.72
N SER A 193 -5.77 -23.35 5.26
CA SER A 193 -5.30 -22.01 5.58
C SER A 193 -5.95 -20.91 4.76
N THR A 194 -6.31 -19.82 5.44
CA THR A 194 -6.98 -18.65 4.86
C THR A 194 -6.37 -17.35 5.41
N GLY A 195 -6.50 -16.23 4.69
CA GLY A 195 -6.05 -14.93 5.22
C GLY A 195 -4.53 -14.87 5.40
N GLY A 196 -3.77 -14.85 4.30
CA GLY A 196 -2.29 -14.88 4.38
C GLY A 196 -1.72 -13.71 5.18
N GLY A 197 -2.26 -12.52 4.95
CA GLY A 197 -1.99 -11.33 5.74
C GLY A 197 -2.85 -11.26 6.99
N ILE A 198 -4.16 -11.20 6.80
CA ILE A 198 -5.15 -10.97 7.86
C ILE A 198 -6.27 -12.00 7.77
N TYR A 199 -6.61 -12.59 8.91
CA TYR A 199 -7.84 -13.35 9.09
C TYR A 199 -8.76 -12.62 10.08
N ASN A 200 -9.96 -12.27 9.64
CA ASN A 200 -10.98 -11.61 10.46
C ASN A 200 -12.18 -12.54 10.67
N ASP A 201 -12.29 -13.09 11.87
CA ASP A 201 -13.36 -13.98 12.27
C ASP A 201 -14.40 -13.23 13.11
N ASN A 202 -15.46 -12.76 12.45
CA ASN A 202 -16.58 -12.01 13.03
C ASN A 202 -16.25 -10.64 13.66
N GLY A 203 -14.98 -10.23 13.66
CA GLY A 203 -14.54 -8.95 14.24
C GLY A 203 -14.55 -7.79 13.25
N THR A 204 -13.92 -6.68 13.64
CA THR A 204 -13.72 -5.49 12.79
C THR A 204 -12.23 -5.27 12.51
N VAL A 205 -11.88 -5.07 11.24
CA VAL A 205 -10.54 -4.63 10.82
C VAL A 205 -10.66 -3.30 10.09
N ASN A 206 -9.96 -2.29 10.58
CA ASN A 206 -9.80 -1.01 9.91
C ASN A 206 -8.37 -0.89 9.37
N PHE A 207 -8.23 -0.80 8.06
CA PHE A 207 -6.94 -0.77 7.35
C PHE A 207 -6.81 0.58 6.62
N THR A 208 -5.99 1.48 7.18
CA THR A 208 -5.92 2.89 6.77
C THR A 208 -4.51 3.30 6.42
N ASN A 209 -4.31 4.00 5.30
CA ASN A 209 -2.98 4.49 4.86
C ASN A 209 -1.90 3.39 4.89
N SER A 210 -2.27 2.15 4.60
CA SER A 210 -1.42 0.98 4.85
C SER A 210 -1.26 0.13 3.61
N VAL A 211 -0.26 -0.75 3.64
CA VAL A 211 0.06 -1.65 2.53
C VAL A 211 -0.01 -3.10 3.01
N LEU A 212 -0.81 -3.93 2.34
CA LEU A 212 -0.78 -5.38 2.49
C LEU A 212 -0.28 -5.99 1.19
N SER A 213 0.90 -6.60 1.23
CA SER A 213 1.54 -7.10 0.02
C SER A 213 2.18 -8.47 0.13
N ASN A 214 2.27 -9.15 -1.01
CA ASN A 214 3.00 -10.41 -1.18
C ASN A 214 2.64 -11.49 -0.14
N SER A 215 1.45 -11.41 0.44
CA SER A 215 0.97 -12.37 1.42
C SER A 215 0.21 -13.49 0.71
N SER A 216 0.23 -14.68 1.29
CA SER A 216 -0.31 -15.87 0.63
C SER A 216 -1.08 -16.77 1.60
N ALA A 217 -2.10 -17.44 1.07
CA ALA A 217 -2.84 -18.49 1.76
C ALA A 217 -3.04 -19.68 0.82
N ILE A 218 -3.17 -20.89 1.36
CA ILE A 218 -3.41 -22.05 0.50
C ILE A 218 -4.83 -22.02 -0.07
N ILE A 219 -5.85 -21.69 0.72
CA ILE A 219 -7.25 -21.81 0.29
C ILE A 219 -7.81 -20.47 -0.19
N THR A 220 -8.09 -19.53 0.71
CA THR A 220 -8.76 -18.26 0.36
C THR A 220 -8.14 -17.05 1.04
N GLY A 221 -8.35 -15.87 0.46
CA GLY A 221 -7.95 -14.60 1.06
C GLY A 221 -6.44 -14.48 1.16
N GLY A 222 -5.73 -14.46 0.04
CA GLY A 222 -4.26 -14.39 0.04
C GLY A 222 -3.74 -13.20 0.86
N GLY A 223 -4.39 -12.06 0.70
CA GLY A 223 -4.24 -10.92 1.60
C GLY A 223 -5.14 -11.05 2.82
N ILE A 224 -6.46 -10.93 2.61
CA ILE A 224 -7.47 -10.83 3.67
C ILE A 224 -8.55 -11.89 3.48
N GLU A 225 -8.82 -12.64 4.54
CA GLU A 225 -10.03 -13.46 4.69
C GLU A 225 -10.97 -12.75 5.67
N ASN A 226 -12.21 -12.47 5.24
CA ASN A 226 -13.19 -11.74 6.03
C ASN A 226 -14.49 -12.50 6.28
N ASN A 227 -14.78 -12.74 7.56
CA ASN A 227 -16.07 -13.23 8.07
C ASN A 227 -16.75 -12.20 9.00
N GLY A 228 -16.21 -10.97 9.11
CA GLY A 228 -16.77 -9.87 9.89
C GLY A 228 -16.86 -8.59 9.07
N THR A 229 -16.36 -7.47 9.60
CA THR A 229 -16.28 -6.20 8.88
C THR A 229 -14.82 -5.82 8.60
N VAL A 230 -14.52 -5.49 7.34
CA VAL A 230 -13.23 -4.92 6.94
C VAL A 230 -13.46 -3.58 6.24
N ASN A 231 -12.83 -2.53 6.75
CA ASN A 231 -12.83 -1.20 6.15
C ASN A 231 -11.42 -0.88 5.64
N ILE A 232 -11.29 -0.61 4.34
CA ILE A 232 -10.03 -0.32 3.67
C ILE A 232 -10.10 1.12 3.13
N THR A 233 -9.23 2.00 3.63
CA THR A 233 -9.22 3.41 3.26
C THR A 233 -7.81 3.87 2.91
N ASN A 234 -7.65 4.58 1.78
CA ASN A 234 -6.37 5.13 1.34
C ASN A 234 -5.22 4.11 1.35
N SER A 235 -5.51 2.86 1.01
CA SER A 235 -4.61 1.73 1.24
C SER A 235 -4.35 0.93 -0.02
N THR A 236 -3.30 0.10 0.01
CA THR A 236 -2.93 -0.78 -1.10
C THR A 236 -2.94 -2.23 -0.68
N ILE A 237 -3.67 -3.08 -1.41
CA ILE A 237 -3.65 -4.54 -1.29
C ILE A 237 -3.05 -5.10 -2.58
N SER A 238 -1.80 -5.57 -2.54
CA SER A 238 -1.10 -5.91 -3.79
C SER A 238 -0.21 -7.13 -3.80
N GLY A 239 -0.20 -7.88 -4.90
CA GLY A 239 0.70 -9.03 -5.07
C GLY A 239 0.38 -10.20 -4.16
N ASN A 240 -0.82 -10.24 -3.57
CA ASN A 240 -1.23 -11.32 -2.68
C ASN A 240 -1.79 -12.50 -3.50
N SER A 241 -1.68 -13.71 -2.96
CA SER A 241 -2.06 -14.91 -3.70
C SER A 241 -2.80 -15.94 -2.85
N ALA A 242 -3.80 -16.59 -3.45
CA ALA A 242 -4.46 -17.76 -2.88
C ALA A 242 -4.64 -18.84 -3.95
N THR A 243 -4.79 -20.11 -3.57
CA THR A 243 -5.07 -21.13 -4.59
C THR A 243 -6.51 -21.04 -5.06
N ASN A 244 -7.49 -21.06 -4.14
CA ASN A 244 -8.90 -21.23 -4.50
C ASN A 244 -9.61 -19.91 -4.81
N ALA A 245 -9.65 -18.95 -3.89
CA ALA A 245 -10.41 -17.73 -4.15
C ALA A 245 -9.94 -16.50 -3.39
N GLY A 246 -10.17 -15.32 -3.98
CA GLY A 246 -9.86 -14.03 -3.35
C GLY A 246 -8.36 -13.86 -3.13
N GLY A 247 -7.60 -13.68 -4.21
CA GLY A 247 -6.15 -13.54 -4.14
C GLY A 247 -5.75 -12.36 -3.26
N GLY A 248 -6.46 -11.24 -3.42
CA GLY A 248 -6.38 -10.10 -2.52
C GLY A 248 -7.30 -10.30 -1.32
N ILE A 249 -8.60 -10.38 -1.58
CA ILE A 249 -9.64 -10.40 -0.54
C ILE A 249 -10.67 -11.50 -0.82
N PHE A 250 -10.97 -12.30 0.19
CA PHE A 250 -12.14 -13.16 0.22
C PHE A 250 -13.14 -12.60 1.24
N ASN A 251 -14.38 -12.36 0.81
CA ASN A 251 -15.41 -11.73 1.62
C ASN A 251 -16.65 -12.63 1.79
N SER A 252 -16.94 -13.02 3.03
CA SER A 252 -18.19 -13.70 3.43
C SER A 252 -19.12 -12.85 4.28
N ALA A 253 -18.75 -11.60 4.57
CA ALA A 253 -19.53 -10.67 5.37
C ALA A 253 -19.40 -9.25 4.76
N THR A 254 -18.90 -8.24 5.47
CA THR A 254 -18.85 -6.86 4.96
C THR A 254 -17.44 -6.39 4.64
N VAL A 255 -17.20 -5.93 3.41
CA VAL A 255 -15.98 -5.23 3.01
C VAL A 255 -16.34 -3.87 2.40
N ASN A 256 -15.72 -2.80 2.91
CA ASN A 256 -15.80 -1.46 2.36
C ASN A 256 -14.42 -1.02 1.88
N VAL A 257 -14.30 -0.63 0.60
CA VAL A 257 -13.06 -0.16 -0.03
C VAL A 257 -13.27 1.26 -0.51
N THR A 258 -12.50 2.20 0.04
CA THR A 258 -12.59 3.62 -0.30
C THR A 258 -11.21 4.19 -0.62
N ASN A 259 -11.09 4.95 -1.71
CA ASN A 259 -9.85 5.64 -2.10
C ASN A 259 -8.63 4.71 -2.13
N SER A 260 -8.80 3.44 -2.51
CA SER A 260 -7.78 2.40 -2.32
C SER A 260 -7.46 1.67 -3.61
N THR A 261 -6.28 1.04 -3.64
CA THR A 261 -5.81 0.25 -4.78
C THR A 261 -5.74 -1.23 -4.42
N ILE A 262 -6.37 -2.08 -5.22
CA ILE A 262 -6.27 -3.55 -5.12
C ILE A 262 -5.66 -4.05 -6.42
N SER A 263 -4.41 -4.48 -6.38
CA SER A 263 -3.69 -4.76 -7.64
C SER A 263 -2.78 -5.97 -7.64
N LYS A 264 -2.57 -6.58 -8.81
CA LYS A 264 -1.62 -7.69 -8.98
C LYS A 264 -1.87 -8.89 -8.06
N ASN A 265 -3.09 -9.02 -7.54
CA ASN A 265 -3.45 -10.16 -6.73
C ASN A 265 -3.88 -11.33 -7.61
N SER A 266 -3.66 -12.55 -7.13
CA SER A 266 -3.70 -13.73 -7.99
C SER A 266 -4.35 -14.96 -7.36
N VAL A 267 -5.04 -15.73 -8.21
CA VAL A 267 -5.62 -17.02 -7.83
C VAL A 267 -5.54 -18.07 -8.94
N SER A 268 -5.60 -19.34 -8.56
CA SER A 268 -5.78 -20.43 -9.53
C SER A 268 -7.24 -20.65 -9.92
N PHE A 269 -8.21 -20.27 -9.08
CA PHE A 269 -9.63 -20.33 -9.46
C PHE A 269 -10.25 -18.92 -9.49
N ASN A 270 -11.04 -18.52 -8.50
CA ASN A 270 -12.00 -17.42 -8.69
C ASN A 270 -11.66 -16.14 -7.92
N GLY A 271 -11.79 -14.97 -8.56
CA GLY A 271 -11.60 -13.69 -7.89
C GLY A 271 -10.12 -13.38 -7.63
N GLY A 272 -9.38 -12.99 -8.67
CA GLY A 272 -7.96 -12.62 -8.53
C GLY A 272 -7.77 -11.48 -7.53
N GLY A 273 -8.52 -10.40 -7.72
CA GLY A 273 -8.57 -9.28 -6.78
C GLY A 273 -9.44 -9.61 -5.57
N ILE A 274 -10.74 -9.75 -5.82
CA ILE A 274 -11.76 -9.96 -4.77
C ILE A 274 -12.69 -11.11 -5.13
N PHE A 275 -12.99 -11.95 -4.14
CA PHE A 275 -14.10 -12.88 -4.19
C PHE A 275 -15.17 -12.45 -3.19
N ASN A 276 -16.40 -12.21 -3.67
CA ASN A 276 -17.56 -11.96 -2.83
C ASN A 276 -18.46 -13.20 -2.77
N ASN A 277 -18.55 -13.81 -1.60
CA ASN A 277 -19.39 -14.97 -1.32
C ASN A 277 -20.88 -14.59 -1.24
N SER A 278 -21.76 -15.58 -1.21
CA SER A 278 -23.22 -15.39 -1.21
C SER A 278 -23.78 -14.57 -0.05
N ALA A 279 -23.12 -14.62 1.12
CA ALA A 279 -23.47 -13.77 2.28
C ALA A 279 -22.76 -12.41 2.27
N GLY A 280 -21.84 -12.19 1.32
CA GLY A 280 -20.97 -11.03 1.27
C GLY A 280 -21.68 -9.77 0.78
N THR A 281 -21.39 -8.64 1.44
CA THR A 281 -21.63 -7.28 0.98
C THR A 281 -20.29 -6.61 0.71
N LEU A 282 -20.09 -6.12 -0.51
CA LEU A 282 -18.88 -5.41 -0.93
C LEU A 282 -19.26 -4.03 -1.48
N THR A 283 -18.65 -2.99 -0.93
CA THR A 283 -18.74 -1.63 -1.47
C THR A 283 -17.35 -1.15 -1.91
N VAL A 284 -17.23 -0.69 -3.15
CA VAL A 284 -15.99 -0.12 -3.71
C VAL A 284 -16.29 1.29 -4.21
N THR A 285 -15.62 2.29 -3.63
CA THR A 285 -15.85 3.71 -3.92
C THR A 285 -14.52 4.42 -4.19
N ASN A 286 -14.45 5.26 -5.22
CA ASN A 286 -13.27 6.08 -5.54
C ASN A 286 -11.96 5.26 -5.64
N SER A 287 -12.05 4.01 -6.07
CA SER A 287 -10.98 3.03 -5.92
C SER A 287 -10.57 2.42 -7.26
N THR A 288 -9.37 1.82 -7.28
CA THR A 288 -8.83 1.17 -8.47
C THR A 288 -8.57 -0.31 -8.19
N LEU A 289 -9.18 -1.19 -8.99
CA LEU A 289 -8.82 -2.61 -9.05
C LEU A 289 -8.11 -2.86 -10.37
N SER A 290 -6.82 -3.17 -10.32
CA SER A 290 -6.04 -3.35 -11.55
C SER A 290 -5.09 -4.53 -11.56
N ASP A 291 -4.84 -5.07 -12.75
CA ASP A 291 -3.81 -6.09 -12.97
C ASP A 291 -4.00 -7.34 -12.09
N ASN A 292 -5.21 -7.59 -11.58
CA ASN A 292 -5.50 -8.80 -10.81
C ASN A 292 -5.82 -9.94 -11.76
N PHE A 293 -5.41 -11.16 -11.41
CA PHE A 293 -5.48 -12.27 -12.34
C PHE A 293 -5.94 -13.60 -11.77
N ALA A 294 -6.78 -14.30 -12.53
CA ALA A 294 -7.17 -15.69 -12.31
C ALA A 294 -6.49 -16.57 -13.37
N ILE A 295 -5.56 -17.44 -12.96
CA ILE A 295 -4.65 -18.16 -13.86
C ILE A 295 -4.99 -19.62 -14.15
N GLY A 296 -5.73 -20.31 -13.29
CA GLY A 296 -6.04 -21.72 -13.55
C GLY A 296 -7.11 -21.92 -14.61
N ASN A 297 -7.23 -23.14 -15.12
CA ASN A 297 -8.08 -23.49 -16.25
C ASN A 297 -9.58 -23.14 -16.07
N ALA A 298 -10.04 -23.13 -14.81
CA ALA A 298 -11.40 -22.75 -14.43
C ALA A 298 -11.48 -21.35 -13.78
N GLY A 299 -10.41 -20.56 -13.86
CA GLY A 299 -10.34 -19.29 -13.15
C GLY A 299 -11.20 -18.21 -13.79
N THR A 300 -12.04 -17.54 -13.00
CA THR A 300 -12.99 -16.52 -13.47
C THR A 300 -12.95 -15.29 -12.57
N GLY A 301 -13.30 -14.12 -13.10
CA GLY A 301 -13.30 -12.89 -12.32
C GLY A 301 -11.88 -12.44 -11.97
N GLY A 302 -11.07 -12.04 -12.96
CA GLY A 302 -9.70 -11.58 -12.72
C GLY A 302 -9.66 -10.45 -11.69
N GLY A 303 -10.53 -9.45 -11.88
CA GLY A 303 -10.73 -8.37 -10.91
C GLY A 303 -11.61 -8.82 -9.76
N MET A 304 -12.85 -9.22 -10.06
CA MET A 304 -13.82 -9.67 -9.07
C MET A 304 -14.61 -10.91 -9.51
N PHE A 305 -14.83 -11.83 -8.58
CA PHE A 305 -15.84 -12.88 -8.71
C PHE A 305 -16.94 -12.67 -7.69
N ILE A 306 -18.19 -12.63 -8.16
CA ILE A 306 -19.38 -12.44 -7.33
C ILE A 306 -20.16 -13.74 -7.35
N GLN A 307 -20.01 -14.55 -6.30
CA GLN A 307 -20.74 -15.81 -6.18
C GLN A 307 -22.23 -15.54 -5.91
N GLY A 308 -22.51 -14.51 -5.10
CA GLY A 308 -23.82 -14.05 -4.69
C GLY A 308 -23.67 -12.76 -3.88
N GLY A 309 -24.65 -12.46 -3.02
CA GLY A 309 -24.61 -11.29 -2.15
C GLY A 309 -24.80 -9.95 -2.91
N THR A 310 -24.38 -8.85 -2.28
CA THR A 310 -24.52 -7.51 -2.83
C THR A 310 -23.16 -6.89 -3.10
N VAL A 311 -22.96 -6.35 -4.30
CA VAL A 311 -21.76 -5.62 -4.69
C VAL A 311 -22.14 -4.27 -5.26
N ILE A 312 -21.52 -3.21 -4.76
CA ILE A 312 -21.72 -1.83 -5.21
C ILE A 312 -20.37 -1.26 -5.61
N VAL A 313 -20.25 -0.84 -6.86
CA VAL A 313 -19.06 -0.16 -7.39
C VAL A 313 -19.47 1.23 -7.86
N THR A 314 -18.91 2.25 -7.22
CA THR A 314 -19.23 3.66 -7.48
C THR A 314 -17.96 4.43 -7.75
N ASN A 315 -17.95 5.25 -8.80
CA ASN A 315 -16.88 6.21 -9.06
C ASN A 315 -15.48 5.56 -9.06
N SER A 316 -15.37 4.37 -9.65
CA SER A 316 -14.18 3.51 -9.51
C SER A 316 -13.73 2.96 -10.87
N THR A 317 -12.46 2.59 -10.95
CA THR A 317 -11.85 2.07 -12.18
C THR A 317 -11.42 0.61 -11.99
N LEU A 318 -11.90 -0.27 -12.87
CA LEU A 318 -11.49 -1.68 -12.95
C LEU A 318 -10.78 -1.90 -14.29
N SER A 319 -9.45 -2.03 -14.24
CA SER A 319 -8.62 -2.00 -15.44
C SER A 319 -7.60 -3.12 -15.50
N SER A 320 -7.33 -3.64 -16.70
CA SER A 320 -6.24 -4.61 -16.92
C SER A 320 -6.34 -5.90 -16.10
N ASN A 321 -7.51 -6.26 -15.57
CA ASN A 321 -7.68 -7.51 -14.85
C ASN A 321 -7.87 -8.67 -15.84
N SER A 322 -7.36 -9.86 -15.50
CA SER A 322 -7.27 -10.97 -16.46
C SER A 322 -7.79 -12.30 -15.91
N ALA A 323 -8.52 -13.06 -16.72
CA ALA A 323 -8.94 -14.43 -16.42
C ALA A 323 -8.57 -15.35 -17.59
N ASN A 324 -7.49 -16.13 -17.45
CA ASN A 324 -6.81 -16.78 -18.59
C ASN A 324 -7.09 -18.28 -18.75
N GLY A 325 -7.96 -18.86 -17.92
CA GLY A 325 -8.37 -20.26 -18.04
C GLY A 325 -9.14 -20.56 -19.34
N SER A 326 -9.12 -21.81 -19.79
CA SER A 326 -9.84 -22.26 -20.99
C SER A 326 -11.36 -22.09 -20.92
N SER A 327 -11.93 -22.01 -19.71
CA SER A 327 -13.34 -21.70 -19.46
C SER A 327 -13.55 -20.35 -18.77
N ALA A 328 -12.51 -19.51 -18.72
CA ALA A 328 -12.49 -18.27 -17.94
C ALA A 328 -13.38 -17.17 -18.54
N GLY A 329 -14.46 -16.81 -17.86
CA GLY A 329 -15.25 -15.61 -18.16
C GLY A 329 -14.95 -14.46 -17.19
N GLY A 330 -15.21 -13.24 -17.65
CA GLY A 330 -15.21 -12.04 -16.80
C GLY A 330 -13.81 -11.64 -16.37
N GLY A 331 -12.96 -11.23 -17.32
CA GLY A 331 -11.63 -10.70 -17.02
C GLY A 331 -11.66 -9.62 -15.94
N GLY A 332 -12.59 -8.68 -16.08
CA GLY A 332 -12.90 -7.68 -15.08
C GLY A 332 -13.75 -8.28 -13.96
N VAL A 333 -14.99 -8.65 -14.29
CA VAL A 333 -15.96 -9.16 -13.32
C VAL A 333 -16.72 -10.36 -13.87
N PHE A 334 -16.87 -11.40 -13.03
CA PHE A 334 -17.82 -12.49 -13.26
C PHE A 334 -18.88 -12.49 -12.15
N ASN A 335 -20.13 -12.22 -12.52
CA ASN A 335 -21.28 -12.30 -11.63
C ASN A 335 -22.05 -13.61 -11.85
N ASN A 336 -21.99 -14.51 -10.87
CA ASN A 336 -22.65 -15.80 -10.95
C ASN A 336 -24.11 -15.69 -10.50
N HIS A 337 -24.40 -15.11 -9.32
CA HIS A 337 -25.76 -14.97 -8.77
C HIS A 337 -25.98 -13.69 -7.93
N GLY A 338 -25.02 -12.76 -7.90
CA GLY A 338 -25.09 -11.59 -7.04
C GLY A 338 -25.96 -10.46 -7.59
N THR A 339 -26.28 -9.52 -6.70
CA THR A 339 -26.78 -8.20 -7.08
C THR A 339 -25.59 -7.26 -7.23
N PHE A 340 -25.31 -6.82 -8.46
CA PHE A 340 -24.18 -5.96 -8.78
C PHE A 340 -24.69 -4.60 -9.27
N SER A 341 -24.39 -3.55 -8.53
CA SER A 341 -24.77 -2.18 -8.85
C SER A 341 -23.54 -1.37 -9.22
N ILE A 342 -23.59 -0.71 -10.37
CA ILE A 342 -22.47 0.02 -10.97
C ILE A 342 -22.91 1.44 -11.26
N THR A 343 -22.11 2.42 -10.83
CA THR A 343 -22.41 3.84 -11.05
C THR A 343 -21.13 4.59 -11.34
N ASN A 344 -21.16 5.45 -12.38
CA ASN A 344 -20.07 6.37 -12.72
C ASN A 344 -18.71 5.67 -12.69
N SER A 345 -18.60 4.47 -13.24
CA SER A 345 -17.39 3.64 -13.13
C SER A 345 -16.85 3.25 -14.49
N THR A 346 -15.55 2.94 -14.56
CA THR A 346 -14.86 2.61 -15.81
C THR A 346 -14.29 1.20 -15.76
N PHE A 347 -14.68 0.36 -16.71
CA PHE A 347 -14.22 -1.02 -16.89
C PHE A 347 -13.54 -1.14 -18.26
N ASN A 348 -12.21 -1.16 -18.28
CA ASN A 348 -11.46 -1.16 -19.53
C ASN A 348 -10.27 -2.11 -19.52
N SER A 349 -9.80 -2.52 -20.69
CA SER A 349 -8.58 -3.32 -20.85
C SER A 349 -8.57 -4.63 -20.05
N ASN A 350 -9.71 -5.06 -19.53
CA ASN A 350 -9.82 -6.33 -18.85
C ASN A 350 -9.88 -7.46 -19.88
N SER A 351 -9.29 -8.60 -19.56
CA SER A 351 -9.10 -9.70 -20.51
C SER A 351 -9.64 -11.03 -19.98
N GLY A 352 -10.43 -11.74 -20.76
CA GLY A 352 -10.93 -13.07 -20.37
C GLY A 352 -11.27 -13.94 -21.56
N THR A 353 -11.24 -15.27 -21.43
CA THR A 353 -11.54 -16.18 -22.56
C THR A 353 -12.99 -16.04 -23.06
N ASN A 354 -13.96 -15.93 -22.14
CA ASN A 354 -15.40 -15.87 -22.39
C ASN A 354 -16.02 -14.53 -21.94
N GLY A 355 -15.34 -13.42 -22.21
CA GLY A 355 -15.80 -12.06 -21.88
C GLY A 355 -14.74 -11.27 -21.13
N GLY A 356 -14.31 -10.15 -21.70
CA GLY A 356 -13.22 -9.34 -21.15
C GLY A 356 -13.67 -8.46 -19.99
N GLY A 357 -14.78 -7.73 -20.16
CA GLY A 357 -15.27 -6.77 -19.19
C GLY A 357 -16.10 -7.44 -18.10
N ILE A 358 -17.42 -7.49 -18.29
CA ILE A 358 -18.38 -7.97 -17.29
C ILE A 358 -19.19 -9.13 -17.86
N VAL A 359 -19.18 -10.26 -17.17
CA VAL A 359 -20.06 -11.40 -17.49
C VAL A 359 -21.07 -11.57 -16.37
N ASN A 360 -22.36 -11.56 -16.71
CA ASN A 360 -23.47 -11.86 -15.81
C ASN A 360 -24.13 -13.18 -16.19
N SER A 361 -23.89 -14.23 -15.42
CA SER A 361 -24.39 -15.58 -15.70
C SER A 361 -25.84 -15.76 -15.21
N GLN A 362 -26.11 -15.51 -13.93
CA GLN A 362 -27.43 -15.76 -13.30
C GLN A 362 -27.78 -14.72 -12.20
N GLY A 363 -27.07 -13.59 -12.15
CA GLY A 363 -27.32 -12.52 -11.18
C GLY A 363 -28.09 -11.33 -11.76
N ALA A 364 -28.26 -10.28 -10.95
CA ALA A 364 -28.84 -9.01 -11.36
C ALA A 364 -27.73 -7.96 -11.48
N VAL A 365 -27.63 -7.28 -12.63
CA VAL A 365 -26.71 -6.15 -12.81
C VAL A 365 -27.50 -4.88 -13.11
N ASN A 366 -27.30 -3.85 -12.29
CA ASN A 366 -27.80 -2.50 -12.51
C ASN A 366 -26.62 -1.59 -12.83
N ILE A 367 -26.70 -0.84 -13.92
CA ILE A 367 -25.58 -0.01 -14.38
C ILE A 367 -26.07 1.35 -14.86
N LYS A 368 -25.38 2.39 -14.41
CA LYS A 368 -25.71 3.79 -14.72
C LYS A 368 -24.46 4.62 -14.96
N SER A 369 -24.51 5.51 -15.93
CA SER A 369 -23.45 6.52 -16.18
C SER A 369 -22.03 5.94 -16.25
N SER A 370 -21.87 4.70 -16.73
CA SER A 370 -20.61 3.94 -16.64
C SER A 370 -20.04 3.53 -18.00
N ILE A 371 -18.73 3.40 -18.08
CA ILE A 371 -18.01 2.93 -19.28
C ILE A 371 -17.65 1.46 -19.13
N VAL A 372 -18.03 0.63 -20.10
CA VAL A 372 -17.51 -0.74 -20.27
C VAL A 372 -17.07 -0.91 -21.72
N ALA A 373 -15.78 -0.72 -21.98
CA ALA A 373 -15.23 -0.69 -23.34
C ALA A 373 -13.74 -1.05 -23.36
N LEU A 374 -13.21 -1.37 -24.53
CA LEU A 374 -11.80 -1.75 -24.73
C LEU A 374 -11.39 -3.02 -23.95
N ASN A 375 -12.36 -3.88 -23.60
CA ASN A 375 -12.06 -5.16 -22.96
C ASN A 375 -11.87 -6.24 -24.03
N THR A 376 -10.91 -7.12 -23.77
CA THR A 376 -10.45 -8.13 -24.72
C THR A 376 -10.89 -9.51 -24.30
N ALA A 377 -11.20 -10.34 -25.28
CA ALA A 377 -11.48 -11.75 -25.08
C ALA A 377 -11.16 -12.50 -26.37
N GLY A 378 -11.15 -13.85 -26.34
CA GLY A 378 -10.98 -14.65 -27.56
C GLY A 378 -11.90 -14.14 -28.69
N SER A 379 -11.41 -14.07 -29.92
CA SER A 379 -12.04 -13.30 -31.00
C SER A 379 -13.38 -13.88 -31.51
N PRO A 380 -14.39 -13.04 -31.84
CA PRO A 380 -14.74 -11.74 -31.27
C PRO A 380 -15.75 -11.91 -30.11
N VAL A 381 -15.46 -11.30 -28.96
CA VAL A 381 -16.30 -11.41 -27.76
C VAL A 381 -16.62 -10.02 -27.19
N PRO A 382 -17.86 -9.81 -26.70
CA PRO A 382 -18.39 -8.53 -26.26
C PRO A 382 -17.72 -8.00 -24.97
N ASP A 383 -17.86 -6.69 -24.73
CA ASP A 383 -17.44 -6.03 -23.48
C ASP A 383 -18.33 -6.46 -22.30
N ILE A 384 -19.60 -6.73 -22.58
CA ILE A 384 -20.59 -7.21 -21.63
C ILE A 384 -21.32 -8.46 -22.14
N ASN A 385 -21.59 -9.40 -21.25
CA ASN A 385 -22.33 -10.63 -21.58
C ASN A 385 -23.35 -10.96 -20.49
N GLY A 386 -24.55 -11.37 -20.90
CA GLY A 386 -25.67 -11.69 -20.02
C GLY A 386 -26.73 -10.61 -20.01
N THR A 387 -27.60 -10.65 -18.99
CA THR A 387 -28.70 -9.70 -18.85
C THR A 387 -28.29 -8.53 -17.96
N PHE A 388 -28.59 -7.31 -18.39
CA PHE A 388 -28.35 -6.10 -17.62
C PHE A 388 -29.64 -5.28 -17.49
N THR A 389 -29.74 -4.50 -16.42
CA THR A 389 -30.74 -3.44 -16.27
C THR A 389 -30.03 -2.10 -16.42
N SER A 390 -30.09 -1.53 -17.62
CA SER A 390 -29.54 -0.20 -17.85
C SER A 390 -30.42 0.86 -17.18
N GLN A 391 -29.80 1.73 -16.39
CA GLN A 391 -30.42 2.92 -15.81
C GLN A 391 -30.03 4.19 -16.59
N GLY A 392 -29.50 4.00 -17.81
CA GLY A 392 -29.16 5.05 -18.75
C GLY A 392 -27.75 5.62 -18.61
N PHE A 393 -27.39 6.45 -19.60
CA PHE A 393 -26.13 7.19 -19.69
C PHE A 393 -24.87 6.33 -19.73
N ASN A 394 -24.94 5.07 -20.15
CA ASN A 394 -23.77 4.20 -20.20
C ASN A 394 -23.06 4.27 -21.55
N LEU A 395 -21.76 3.98 -21.58
CA LEU A 395 -21.01 3.76 -22.81
C LEU A 395 -20.54 2.31 -22.86
N ILE A 396 -21.09 1.54 -23.78
CA ILE A 396 -20.75 0.13 -24.00
C ILE A 396 -20.05 0.01 -25.35
N GLY A 397 -18.77 -0.40 -25.33
CA GLY A 397 -17.96 -0.51 -26.56
C GLY A 397 -18.50 -1.56 -27.53
N LYS A 398 -18.77 -2.76 -27.02
CA LYS A 398 -19.33 -3.91 -27.76
C LYS A 398 -20.40 -4.61 -26.91
N ASN A 399 -21.66 -4.54 -27.34
CA ASN A 399 -22.82 -5.02 -26.59
C ASN A 399 -23.31 -6.43 -26.97
N ASP A 400 -22.64 -7.15 -27.87
CA ASP A 400 -23.24 -8.30 -28.57
C ASP A 400 -23.75 -9.40 -27.62
N GLY A 401 -23.16 -9.53 -26.43
CA GLY A 401 -23.58 -10.48 -25.40
C GLY A 401 -24.74 -10.02 -24.51
N ALA A 402 -25.23 -8.79 -24.71
CA ALA A 402 -26.27 -8.15 -23.91
C ALA A 402 -27.17 -7.23 -24.76
N ALA A 403 -27.28 -7.50 -26.06
CA ALA A 403 -27.94 -6.64 -27.04
C ALA A 403 -29.44 -6.37 -26.76
N THR A 404 -30.10 -7.26 -26.02
CA THR A 404 -31.49 -7.07 -25.59
C THR A 404 -31.61 -6.02 -24.48
N SER A 405 -30.68 -6.00 -23.53
CA SER A 405 -30.62 -5.01 -22.46
C SER A 405 -29.98 -3.68 -22.88
N PHE A 406 -29.14 -3.71 -23.91
CA PHE A 406 -28.47 -2.56 -24.49
C PHE A 406 -28.66 -2.59 -26.01
N PRO A 407 -29.77 -2.10 -26.56
CA PRO A 407 -29.93 -2.05 -28.01
C PRO A 407 -28.90 -1.09 -28.62
N ALA A 408 -28.28 -1.51 -29.73
CA ALA A 408 -27.29 -0.70 -30.45
C ALA A 408 -27.94 0.56 -31.04
N GLY A 409 -27.21 1.67 -30.95
CA GLY A 409 -27.69 3.02 -31.29
C GLY A 409 -27.01 4.05 -30.41
N ASN A 410 -26.76 5.25 -30.96
CA ASN A 410 -26.06 6.30 -30.25
C ASN A 410 -26.73 7.68 -30.44
N PRO A 411 -27.18 8.33 -29.35
CA PRO A 411 -27.65 7.71 -28.10
C PRO A 411 -28.95 6.94 -28.34
N ASN A 412 -29.18 5.85 -27.62
CA ASN A 412 -30.47 5.14 -27.63
C ASN A 412 -31.49 5.78 -26.66
N ALA A 413 -32.66 5.16 -26.46
CA ALA A 413 -33.80 5.76 -25.75
C ALA A 413 -33.52 6.17 -24.28
N ASN A 414 -32.53 5.58 -23.63
CA ASN A 414 -32.10 5.90 -22.26
C ASN A 414 -30.72 6.59 -22.21
N ASN A 415 -30.31 7.21 -23.32
CA ASN A 415 -29.03 7.88 -23.49
C ASN A 415 -27.79 6.98 -23.37
N ASP A 416 -27.93 5.66 -23.53
CA ASP A 416 -26.75 4.81 -23.65
C ASP A 416 -26.12 5.01 -25.03
N ILE A 417 -24.78 4.99 -25.06
CA ILE A 417 -23.94 4.99 -26.25
C ILE A 417 -23.45 3.57 -26.43
N VAL A 418 -24.00 2.87 -27.43
CA VAL A 418 -23.83 1.42 -27.55
C VAL A 418 -23.26 1.05 -28.92
N GLY A 419 -22.05 0.45 -28.91
CA GLY A 419 -21.44 -0.17 -30.08
C GLY A 419 -21.64 -1.68 -30.14
N THR A 420 -21.25 -2.28 -31.26
CA THR A 420 -21.31 -3.74 -31.52
C THR A 420 -19.92 -4.26 -31.88
N SER A 421 -19.72 -5.57 -31.96
CA SER A 421 -18.45 -6.14 -32.41
C SER A 421 -18.14 -5.79 -33.87
N ALA A 422 -19.16 -5.53 -34.69
CA ALA A 422 -19.00 -5.07 -36.08
C ALA A 422 -18.74 -3.56 -36.18
N SER A 423 -19.21 -2.77 -35.22
CA SER A 423 -18.96 -1.33 -35.14
C SER A 423 -18.75 -0.92 -33.67
N PRO A 424 -17.55 -1.17 -33.11
CA PRO A 424 -17.29 -0.85 -31.72
C PRO A 424 -17.28 0.66 -31.49
N VAL A 425 -17.77 1.10 -30.33
CA VAL A 425 -17.60 2.49 -29.89
C VAL A 425 -16.30 2.61 -29.11
N ASP A 426 -15.45 3.52 -29.56
CA ASP A 426 -14.25 3.91 -28.82
C ASP A 426 -14.58 5.01 -27.79
N PRO A 427 -14.40 4.76 -26.48
CA PRO A 427 -14.59 5.78 -25.46
C PRO A 427 -13.52 6.88 -25.48
N LYS A 428 -12.46 6.74 -26.28
CA LYS A 428 -11.29 7.62 -26.31
C LYS A 428 -10.71 7.88 -24.93
N LEU A 429 -10.43 6.79 -24.22
CA LEU A 429 -9.66 6.81 -22.98
C LEU A 429 -8.17 7.03 -23.29
N ASP A 430 -7.40 7.57 -22.34
CA ASP A 430 -5.94 7.67 -22.47
C ASP A 430 -5.35 6.28 -22.83
N PRO A 431 -4.72 6.12 -24.01
CA PRO A 431 -4.21 4.83 -24.47
C PRO A 431 -3.08 4.29 -23.59
N ASN A 432 -2.46 5.13 -22.75
CA ASN A 432 -1.46 4.70 -21.78
C ASN A 432 -2.09 4.12 -20.50
N GLY A 433 -3.41 4.03 -20.42
CA GLY A 433 -4.15 3.42 -19.33
C GLY A 433 -4.07 4.22 -18.02
N LEU A 434 -3.89 3.51 -16.90
CA LEU A 434 -3.87 4.10 -15.56
C LEU A 434 -2.70 5.06 -15.36
N LYS A 435 -3.01 6.31 -15.05
CA LYS A 435 -2.05 7.37 -14.74
C LYS A 435 -2.34 8.01 -13.39
N ASP A 436 -1.34 8.69 -12.87
CA ASP A 436 -1.55 9.63 -11.78
C ASP A 436 -2.11 10.93 -12.38
N ASN A 437 -3.44 11.06 -12.34
CA ASN A 437 -4.17 12.25 -12.80
C ASN A 437 -4.61 13.12 -11.60
N GLY A 438 -3.92 12.98 -10.47
CA GLY A 438 -4.33 13.52 -9.17
C GLY A 438 -5.28 12.59 -8.42
N GLY A 439 -5.50 12.91 -7.13
CA GLY A 439 -6.32 12.11 -6.23
C GLY A 439 -5.59 10.93 -5.58
N PRO A 440 -6.30 10.09 -4.80
CA PRO A 440 -5.69 9.04 -3.99
C PRO A 440 -5.41 7.73 -4.77
N THR A 441 -5.98 7.57 -5.96
CA THR A 441 -5.81 6.37 -6.80
C THR A 441 -5.58 6.76 -8.24
N LYS A 442 -4.88 5.89 -8.99
CA LYS A 442 -4.69 6.09 -10.44
C LYS A 442 -6.02 5.98 -11.18
N THR A 443 -6.22 6.84 -12.17
CA THR A 443 -7.42 6.88 -13.02
C THR A 443 -7.03 6.85 -14.50
N ILE A 444 -8.03 6.80 -15.39
CA ILE A 444 -7.83 6.89 -16.84
C ILE A 444 -8.60 8.11 -17.33
N ALA A 445 -7.90 9.06 -17.92
CA ALA A 445 -8.51 10.29 -18.42
C ALA A 445 -9.30 10.04 -19.70
N LEU A 446 -10.34 10.85 -19.91
CA LEU A 446 -11.01 10.98 -21.21
C LEU A 446 -10.19 11.91 -22.11
N LEU A 447 -10.05 11.55 -23.38
CA LEU A 447 -9.41 12.40 -24.38
C LEU A 447 -10.41 13.37 -25.00
N PHE A 448 -9.91 14.50 -25.51
CA PHE A 448 -10.73 15.48 -26.20
C PHE A 448 -11.53 14.85 -27.36
N GLY A 449 -12.81 15.21 -27.44
CA GLY A 449 -13.76 14.66 -28.39
C GLY A 449 -14.19 13.21 -28.09
N SER A 450 -13.96 12.73 -26.86
CA SER A 450 -14.57 11.48 -26.39
C SER A 450 -16.09 11.56 -26.47
N PRO A 451 -16.77 10.49 -26.94
CA PRO A 451 -18.23 10.41 -26.90
C PRO A 451 -18.80 10.36 -25.48
N ALA A 452 -17.98 10.18 -24.43
CA ALA A 452 -18.42 10.17 -23.05
C ALA A 452 -18.57 11.58 -22.43
N ILE A 453 -17.98 12.61 -23.07
CA ILE A 453 -17.94 13.97 -22.52
C ILE A 453 -19.35 14.58 -22.49
N ASP A 454 -19.79 15.07 -21.33
CA ASP A 454 -21.11 15.65 -21.04
C ASP A 454 -22.29 14.72 -21.34
N LYS A 455 -22.05 13.41 -21.45
CA LYS A 455 -23.09 12.41 -21.77
C LYS A 455 -23.55 11.58 -20.57
N GLY A 456 -23.05 11.89 -19.39
CA GLY A 456 -23.34 11.22 -18.12
C GLY A 456 -24.32 11.97 -17.23
N THR A 457 -24.38 11.52 -15.98
CA THR A 457 -25.07 12.20 -14.87
C THR A 457 -24.35 11.97 -13.54
N SER A 458 -24.39 12.96 -12.65
CA SER A 458 -23.93 12.84 -11.26
C SER A 458 -24.91 12.10 -10.34
N ALA A 459 -26.16 11.91 -10.80
CA ALA A 459 -27.18 11.19 -10.06
C ALA A 459 -26.89 9.68 -10.06
N ALA A 460 -26.35 9.17 -8.95
CA ALA A 460 -26.03 7.78 -8.76
C ALA A 460 -27.27 6.88 -8.68
N LEU A 461 -27.06 5.56 -8.62
CA LEU A 461 -28.13 4.63 -8.19
C LEU A 461 -28.60 4.94 -6.76
N THR A 462 -27.69 5.44 -5.91
CA THR A 462 -27.99 5.90 -4.56
C THR A 462 -27.34 7.26 -4.30
N GLY A 463 -28.16 8.31 -4.24
CA GLY A 463 -27.71 9.68 -3.96
C GLY A 463 -27.12 10.41 -5.18
N THR A 464 -26.35 11.47 -4.91
CA THR A 464 -25.69 12.30 -5.92
C THR A 464 -24.21 12.37 -5.60
N LEU A 465 -23.36 12.18 -6.61
CA LEU A 465 -21.92 12.30 -6.48
C LEU A 465 -21.49 13.77 -6.62
N THR A 466 -20.62 14.24 -5.73
CA THR A 466 -20.09 15.61 -5.74
C THR A 466 -18.68 15.71 -6.33
N THR A 467 -17.93 14.61 -6.33
CA THR A 467 -16.58 14.51 -6.92
C THR A 467 -16.47 13.32 -7.88
N ASP A 468 -15.55 13.39 -8.83
CA ASP A 468 -15.13 12.20 -9.59
C ASP A 468 -14.19 11.31 -8.76
N GLN A 469 -13.63 10.24 -9.34
CA GLN A 469 -12.82 9.26 -8.60
C GLN A 469 -11.62 9.90 -7.86
N ARG A 470 -11.09 11.01 -8.38
CA ARG A 470 -9.93 11.69 -7.79
C ARG A 470 -10.28 12.39 -6.47
N GLY A 471 -11.57 12.58 -6.19
CA GLY A 471 -12.06 13.10 -4.92
C GLY A 471 -11.94 14.62 -4.78
N THR A 472 -11.60 15.09 -3.59
CA THR A 472 -11.56 16.53 -3.25
C THR A 472 -10.72 17.32 -4.25
N GLY A 473 -11.27 18.43 -4.76
CA GLY A 473 -10.67 19.26 -5.81
C GLY A 473 -11.11 18.89 -7.22
N PHE A 474 -11.74 17.73 -7.41
CA PHE A 474 -12.21 17.23 -8.69
C PHE A 474 -13.72 17.06 -8.68
N ALA A 475 -14.45 18.13 -9.01
CA ALA A 475 -15.91 18.12 -9.05
C ALA A 475 -16.44 17.03 -10.00
N ARG A 476 -17.56 16.40 -9.63
CA ARG A 476 -18.18 15.35 -10.45
C ARG A 476 -18.80 15.87 -11.73
N THR A 477 -19.24 17.13 -11.73
CA THR A 477 -19.94 17.74 -12.85
C THR A 477 -19.16 18.96 -13.29
N PHE A 478 -18.67 18.91 -14.52
CA PHE A 478 -18.09 20.03 -15.24
C PHE A 478 -18.67 20.06 -16.66
N ASN A 479 -19.57 21.01 -16.90
CA ASN A 479 -20.23 21.15 -18.17
C ASN A 479 -19.35 21.89 -19.19
N ASP A 480 -18.85 21.22 -20.24
CA ASP A 480 -18.15 21.89 -21.35
C ASP A 480 -19.15 22.71 -22.18
N PRO A 481 -18.99 24.04 -22.30
CA PRO A 481 -19.92 24.86 -23.08
C PRO A 481 -19.94 24.52 -24.59
N ASN A 482 -18.96 23.77 -25.10
CA ASN A 482 -18.85 23.40 -26.50
C ASN A 482 -19.44 22.01 -26.80
N VAL A 483 -19.78 21.23 -25.78
CA VAL A 483 -20.37 19.89 -25.94
C VAL A 483 -21.81 19.93 -25.41
N PRO A 484 -22.82 19.66 -26.25
CA PRO A 484 -24.19 19.62 -25.77
C PRO A 484 -24.39 18.45 -24.80
N ASN A 485 -25.09 18.66 -23.69
CA ASN A 485 -25.38 17.59 -22.74
C ASN A 485 -26.27 16.50 -23.35
N ALA A 486 -26.19 15.28 -22.81
CA ALA A 486 -27.24 14.29 -23.04
C ALA A 486 -28.59 14.77 -22.50
N ALA A 487 -29.70 14.35 -23.13
CA ALA A 487 -31.03 14.73 -22.68
C ALA A 487 -31.28 14.20 -21.25
N GLY A 488 -31.56 15.09 -20.30
CA GLY A 488 -31.69 14.72 -18.88
C GLY A 488 -30.37 14.45 -18.15
N GLY A 489 -29.22 14.64 -18.81
CA GLY A 489 -27.91 14.73 -18.18
C GLY A 489 -27.65 16.12 -17.62
N ASP A 490 -26.60 16.25 -16.81
CA ASP A 490 -26.25 17.47 -16.05
C ASP A 490 -24.90 18.09 -16.45
N GLY A 491 -24.29 17.62 -17.55
CA GLY A 491 -22.93 18.01 -17.94
C GLY A 491 -21.86 17.28 -17.15
N THR A 492 -22.17 16.05 -16.71
CA THR A 492 -21.21 15.10 -16.15
C THR A 492 -20.77 14.16 -17.27
N ASP A 493 -19.54 13.68 -17.21
CA ASP A 493 -19.03 12.67 -18.14
C ASP A 493 -19.50 11.26 -17.75
N ILE A 494 -19.56 10.37 -18.74
CA ILE A 494 -19.76 8.94 -18.47
C ILE A 494 -18.46 8.34 -17.90
N GLY A 495 -18.56 7.51 -16.85
CA GLY A 495 -17.42 6.80 -16.26
C GLY A 495 -16.88 7.43 -14.97
N ALA A 496 -15.73 6.95 -14.50
CA ALA A 496 -15.14 7.32 -13.21
C ALA A 496 -14.39 8.67 -13.20
N PHE A 497 -14.07 9.20 -14.37
CA PHE A 497 -13.28 10.40 -14.55
C PHE A 497 -14.15 11.50 -15.15
N GLU A 498 -14.03 12.71 -14.61
CA GLU A 498 -14.61 13.93 -15.17
C GLU A 498 -13.52 14.73 -15.90
N LEU A 499 -13.69 14.97 -17.18
CA LEU A 499 -12.82 15.87 -17.93
C LEU A 499 -13.08 17.30 -17.49
N GLN A 500 -12.18 17.75 -16.62
CA GLN A 500 -12.12 19.15 -16.26
C GLN A 500 -11.47 19.95 -17.39
N PRO A 501 -11.80 21.25 -17.54
CA PRO A 501 -11.07 22.08 -18.48
C PRO A 501 -9.63 22.01 -18.04
N SER A 502 -8.69 21.95 -18.99
CA SER A 502 -7.32 22.20 -18.57
C SER A 502 -7.36 23.57 -17.89
N SER A 503 -7.12 23.59 -16.58
CA SER A 503 -6.55 24.78 -16.02
C SER A 503 -5.37 25.06 -16.94
N THR A 504 -5.30 26.24 -17.55
CA THR A 504 -4.04 26.79 -18.06
C THR A 504 -2.97 26.29 -17.10
N PRO A 505 -2.08 25.37 -17.54
CA PRO A 505 -1.58 24.28 -16.72
C PRO A 505 -1.53 24.80 -15.32
N GLN A 506 -2.50 24.44 -14.45
CA GLN A 506 -2.20 24.66 -13.04
C GLN A 506 -0.85 23.98 -12.96
N PRO A 507 0.23 24.69 -12.58
CA PRO A 507 1.43 23.97 -12.35
C PRO A 507 0.95 22.90 -11.38
N THR A 508 0.93 21.64 -11.84
CA THR A 508 1.76 20.66 -11.20
C THR A 508 2.92 21.54 -10.78
N PRO A 509 3.19 21.73 -9.48
CA PRO A 509 4.59 21.72 -9.17
C PRO A 509 5.05 20.52 -9.99
N ALA A 510 5.75 20.77 -11.12
CA ALA A 510 6.55 19.74 -11.69
C ALA A 510 7.35 19.41 -10.45
N SER A 511 6.97 18.32 -9.78
CA SER A 511 7.65 17.91 -8.57
C SER A 511 8.95 17.39 -9.14
N LYS A 512 9.79 18.36 -9.48
CA LYS A 512 11.18 18.20 -9.79
C LYS A 512 11.74 17.78 -8.45
N LEU A 513 12.45 16.67 -8.44
CA LEU A 513 13.19 16.24 -7.27
C LEU A 513 14.01 17.44 -6.79
N GLY A 514 13.60 18.08 -5.69
CA GLY A 514 14.27 19.28 -5.19
C GLY A 514 15.68 18.93 -4.77
N ASN A 515 15.80 17.86 -3.98
CA ASN A 515 17.08 17.27 -3.61
C ASN A 515 16.96 15.82 -3.12
N ILE A 516 18.08 15.12 -3.15
CA ILE A 516 18.32 13.88 -2.39
C ILE A 516 19.54 14.11 -1.49
N SER A 517 19.50 13.58 -0.27
CA SER A 517 20.60 13.66 0.70
C SER A 517 20.76 12.29 1.35
N THR A 518 21.96 11.71 1.21
CA THR A 518 22.29 10.38 1.76
C THR A 518 23.42 10.52 2.75
N ARG A 519 23.21 10.07 3.99
CA ARG A 519 24.25 9.98 5.02
C ARG A 519 24.75 8.56 5.13
N ALA A 520 26.06 8.38 5.04
CA ALA A 520 26.70 7.10 5.29
C ALA A 520 28.12 7.32 5.87
N PHE A 521 28.74 6.23 6.32
CA PHE A 521 30.13 6.23 6.74
C PHE A 521 31.00 5.98 5.50
N VAL A 522 31.81 6.97 5.12
CA VAL A 522 32.76 6.87 4.01
C VAL A 522 33.96 6.03 4.45
N GLN A 523 34.25 4.96 3.72
CA GLN A 523 35.45 4.14 3.93
C GLN A 523 36.44 4.34 2.76
N THR A 524 37.54 3.59 2.76
CA THR A 524 38.63 3.72 1.79
C THR A 524 38.55 2.65 0.70
N GLY A 525 39.32 2.84 -0.39
CA GLY A 525 39.39 1.89 -1.50
C GLY A 525 38.04 1.66 -2.17
N ASP A 526 37.65 0.40 -2.35
CA ASP A 526 36.39 0.01 -3.01
C ASP A 526 35.14 0.28 -2.16
N ASN A 527 35.30 0.75 -0.90
CA ASN A 527 34.21 0.97 0.06
C ASN A 527 33.86 2.46 0.26
N VAL A 528 34.25 3.32 -0.69
CA VAL A 528 33.85 4.74 -0.73
C VAL A 528 32.33 4.89 -0.79
N MET A 529 31.81 6.06 -0.38
CA MET A 529 30.37 6.30 -0.45
C MET A 529 29.97 6.64 -1.89
N ILE A 530 28.85 6.07 -2.35
CA ILE A 530 28.31 6.29 -3.68
C ILE A 530 26.89 6.86 -3.58
N GLY A 531 26.66 8.03 -4.19
CA GLY A 531 25.36 8.62 -4.44
C GLY A 531 24.99 8.51 -5.91
N GLY A 532 24.14 7.55 -6.26
CA GLY A 532 23.62 7.40 -7.62
C GLY A 532 22.39 8.27 -7.86
N PHE A 533 22.31 8.93 -9.02
CA PHE A 533 21.13 9.70 -9.41
C PHE A 533 20.89 9.65 -10.93
N VAL A 534 19.67 9.95 -11.35
CA VAL A 534 19.24 9.91 -12.76
C VAL A 534 18.61 11.23 -13.14
N ILE A 535 19.07 11.82 -14.25
CA ILE A 535 18.39 12.94 -14.91
C ILE A 535 17.39 12.35 -15.90
N VAL A 536 16.11 12.60 -15.67
CA VAL A 536 14.99 12.13 -16.51
C VAL A 536 14.42 13.29 -17.33
N GLY A 537 13.79 13.00 -18.47
CA GLY A 537 13.24 14.00 -19.38
C GLY A 537 14.03 14.13 -20.68
N THR A 538 13.76 15.19 -21.45
CA THR A 538 14.41 15.45 -22.74
C THR A 538 15.49 16.52 -22.66
N ASP A 539 15.47 17.34 -21.62
CA ASP A 539 16.30 18.54 -21.53
C ASP A 539 17.44 18.33 -20.51
N PRO A 540 18.65 18.87 -20.75
CA PRO A 540 19.71 18.88 -19.75
C PRO A 540 19.32 19.67 -18.50
N GLU A 541 19.64 19.13 -17.32
CA GLU A 541 19.31 19.74 -16.03
C GLU A 541 20.58 20.30 -15.38
N LYS A 542 20.52 21.53 -14.86
CA LYS A 542 21.62 22.09 -14.04
C LYS A 542 21.47 21.58 -12.61
N VAL A 543 22.56 21.06 -12.03
CA VAL A 543 22.57 20.47 -10.69
C VAL A 543 23.74 20.99 -9.86
N ILE A 544 23.61 20.91 -8.54
CA ILE A 544 24.74 20.94 -7.61
C ILE A 544 24.81 19.62 -6.85
N VAL A 545 25.99 19.00 -6.86
CA VAL A 545 26.32 17.83 -6.04
C VAL A 545 27.27 18.28 -4.95
N ARG A 546 27.06 17.89 -3.69
CA ARG A 546 27.89 18.30 -2.54
C ARG A 546 28.25 17.11 -1.67
N ALA A 547 29.44 17.16 -1.07
CA ALA A 547 29.83 16.26 0.01
C ALA A 547 30.07 17.07 1.30
N ILE A 548 29.25 16.81 2.32
CA ILE A 548 29.26 17.55 3.59
C ILE A 548 29.87 16.66 4.68
N GLY A 549 30.90 17.14 5.36
CA GLY A 549 31.68 16.40 6.34
C GLY A 549 31.81 17.19 7.64
N PRO A 550 32.81 18.08 7.78
CA PRO A 550 33.03 18.88 8.98
C PRO A 550 31.80 19.63 9.49
N SER A 551 30.95 20.17 8.60
CA SER A 551 29.78 20.94 8.99
C SER A 551 28.76 20.11 9.78
N LEU A 552 28.80 18.78 9.65
CA LEU A 552 27.93 17.88 10.41
C LEU A 552 28.25 17.85 11.91
N SER A 553 29.43 18.29 12.32
CA SER A 553 29.80 18.41 13.74
C SER A 553 29.22 19.65 14.42
N ASN A 554 28.66 20.59 13.67
CA ASN A 554 28.10 21.82 14.21
C ASN A 554 26.62 21.64 14.60
N PRO A 555 26.10 22.46 15.55
CA PRO A 555 24.67 22.52 15.84
C PRO A 555 23.85 22.87 14.58
N PRO A 556 22.65 22.29 14.39
CA PRO A 556 21.93 21.38 15.30
C PRO A 556 22.33 19.90 15.16
N ILE A 557 23.18 19.54 14.19
CA ILE A 557 23.42 18.14 13.82
C ILE A 557 24.35 17.44 14.83
N ASN A 558 25.38 18.14 15.33
CA ASN A 558 26.25 17.70 16.44
C ASN A 558 26.83 16.27 16.29
N LEU A 559 27.19 15.85 15.08
CA LEU A 559 27.77 14.52 14.84
C LEU A 559 29.25 14.46 15.20
N THR A 560 29.65 13.36 15.82
CA THR A 560 31.06 12.98 16.04
C THR A 560 31.53 12.02 14.93
N ASN A 561 32.85 11.91 14.72
CA ASN A 561 33.47 11.04 13.70
C ASN A 561 33.06 11.37 12.26
N VAL A 562 32.92 12.66 11.95
CA VAL A 562 32.63 13.13 10.58
C VAL A 562 33.89 13.12 9.73
N LEU A 563 33.73 12.88 8.43
CA LEU A 563 34.83 12.93 7.47
C LEU A 563 35.35 14.37 7.39
N GLN A 564 36.61 14.60 7.78
CA GLN A 564 37.13 15.96 7.98
C GLN A 564 37.46 16.69 6.67
N ASN A 565 37.67 15.97 5.58
CA ASN A 565 38.00 16.56 4.29
C ASN A 565 37.48 15.65 3.14
N PRO A 566 36.21 15.79 2.75
CA PRO A 566 35.61 15.00 1.67
C PRO A 566 35.99 15.47 0.26
N ILE A 567 36.49 14.55 -0.57
CA ILE A 567 36.61 14.68 -2.02
C ILE A 567 35.34 14.16 -2.69
N LEU A 568 34.81 14.90 -3.67
CA LEU A 568 33.67 14.52 -4.50
C LEU A 568 34.12 14.30 -5.95
N SER A 569 33.84 13.12 -6.51
CA SER A 569 34.04 12.79 -7.93
C SER A 569 32.73 12.41 -8.61
N LEU A 570 32.43 13.00 -9.77
CA LEU A 570 31.20 12.74 -10.53
C LEU A 570 31.51 11.95 -11.81
N PHE A 571 30.74 10.89 -12.09
CA PHE A 571 30.91 10.01 -13.25
C PHE A 571 29.61 9.86 -14.05
N ASN A 572 29.73 9.61 -15.36
CA ASN A 572 28.62 9.25 -16.23
C ASN A 572 28.40 7.72 -16.30
N SER A 573 27.38 7.29 -17.04
CA SER A 573 27.02 5.87 -17.23
C SER A 573 28.09 5.00 -17.91
N GLN A 574 29.09 5.61 -18.55
CA GLN A 574 30.23 4.92 -19.16
C GLN A 574 31.41 4.77 -18.20
N GLY A 575 31.27 5.21 -16.94
CA GLY A 575 32.34 5.21 -15.94
C GLY A 575 33.39 6.29 -16.17
N ILE A 576 33.11 7.29 -17.01
CA ILE A 576 34.03 8.41 -17.27
C ILE A 576 33.80 9.50 -16.22
N ARG A 577 34.87 9.95 -15.57
CA ARG A 577 34.82 11.06 -14.60
C ARG A 577 34.57 12.38 -15.32
N ILE A 578 33.49 13.05 -14.96
CA ILE A 578 33.06 14.35 -15.47
C ILE A 578 33.84 15.46 -14.75
N LEU A 579 33.77 15.49 -13.42
CA LEU A 579 34.38 16.50 -12.57
C LEU A 579 34.84 15.89 -11.23
N ILE A 580 35.76 16.57 -10.56
CA ILE A 580 36.23 16.28 -9.21
C ILE A 580 36.40 17.59 -8.46
N ASN A 581 36.08 17.61 -7.17
CA ASN A 581 36.31 18.75 -6.30
C ASN A 581 36.68 18.26 -4.89
N ASP A 582 37.60 18.97 -4.24
CA ASP A 582 38.09 18.67 -2.88
C ASP A 582 37.64 19.79 -1.91
N ASP A 583 37.84 21.04 -2.31
CA ASP A 583 37.36 22.22 -1.59
C ASP A 583 36.41 23.02 -2.48
N TRP A 584 35.21 23.33 -2.01
CA TRP A 584 34.19 23.98 -2.85
C TRP A 584 34.62 25.37 -3.35
N ARG A 585 35.59 26.01 -2.69
CA ARG A 585 36.14 27.31 -3.08
C ARG A 585 37.29 27.23 -4.10
N SER A 586 37.82 26.06 -4.42
CA SER A 586 38.99 25.93 -5.30
C SER A 586 38.68 26.34 -6.74
N ASP A 587 37.57 25.83 -7.30
CA ASP A 587 37.33 25.87 -8.75
C ASP A 587 36.04 26.61 -9.12
N GLN A 588 34.94 26.34 -8.41
CA GLN A 588 33.60 26.80 -8.79
C GLN A 588 32.99 27.76 -7.75
N GLN A 589 33.83 28.47 -6.98
CA GLN A 589 33.39 29.30 -5.85
C GLN A 589 32.24 30.25 -6.21
N ALA A 590 32.38 31.00 -7.30
CA ALA A 590 31.37 31.99 -7.71
C ALA A 590 30.04 31.32 -8.11
N ASP A 591 30.11 30.22 -8.88
CA ASP A 591 28.93 29.47 -9.33
C ASP A 591 28.22 28.78 -8.17
N ILE A 592 28.97 28.20 -7.23
CA ILE A 592 28.44 27.55 -6.04
C ILE A 592 27.76 28.58 -5.13
N ILE A 593 28.36 29.75 -4.90
CA ILE A 593 27.72 30.84 -4.13
C ILE A 593 26.43 31.29 -4.81
N ALA A 594 26.41 31.39 -6.14
CA ALA A 594 25.23 31.80 -6.88
C ALA A 594 24.04 30.83 -6.70
N THR A 595 24.28 29.57 -6.29
CA THR A 595 23.19 28.63 -5.98
C THR A 595 22.52 28.87 -4.63
N GLY A 596 23.17 29.58 -3.70
CA GLY A 596 22.75 29.66 -2.30
C GLY A 596 22.91 28.35 -1.50
N LEU A 597 23.51 27.33 -2.12
CA LEU A 597 23.76 26.00 -1.56
C LEU A 597 25.27 25.76 -1.39
N GLN A 598 26.06 26.77 -1.06
CA GLN A 598 27.46 26.58 -0.71
C GLN A 598 27.61 25.77 0.60
N PRO A 599 28.58 24.84 0.70
CA PRO A 599 28.96 24.25 1.97
C PRO A 599 29.43 25.31 2.98
N SER A 600 29.20 25.08 4.28
CA SER A 600 29.57 26.03 5.33
C SER A 600 31.02 25.91 5.78
N ASN A 601 31.67 24.77 5.53
CA ASN A 601 33.09 24.58 5.79
C ASN A 601 33.87 24.59 4.47
N ASP A 602 35.07 25.17 4.48
CA ASP A 602 35.89 25.34 3.28
C ASP A 602 36.47 24.03 2.76
N ALA A 603 36.66 23.04 3.66
CA ALA A 603 37.15 21.71 3.35
C ALA A 603 36.07 20.75 2.82
N GLU A 604 34.87 21.26 2.53
CA GLU A 604 33.79 20.47 1.95
C GLU A 604 33.77 20.64 0.44
N SER A 605 33.41 19.60 -0.30
CA SER A 605 33.41 19.64 -1.76
C SER A 605 32.03 19.86 -2.36
N ALA A 606 32.00 20.56 -3.49
CA ALA A 606 30.80 20.75 -4.30
C ALA A 606 31.12 20.88 -5.79
N ILE A 607 30.23 20.37 -6.63
CA ILE A 607 30.30 20.44 -8.08
C ILE A 607 28.98 21.02 -8.60
N VAL A 608 29.04 22.10 -9.38
CA VAL A 608 27.89 22.66 -10.11
C VAL A 608 28.06 22.37 -11.60
N THR A 609 27.11 21.70 -12.23
CA THR A 609 27.22 21.36 -13.66
C THR A 609 25.86 21.11 -14.32
N THR A 610 25.80 21.20 -15.65
CA THR A 610 24.61 20.86 -16.45
C THR A 610 24.79 19.48 -17.06
N LEU A 611 23.84 18.58 -16.77
CA LEU A 611 23.90 17.18 -17.13
C LEU A 611 22.78 16.82 -18.11
N PRO A 612 23.07 16.19 -19.27
CA PRO A 612 22.02 15.65 -20.13
C PRO A 612 21.26 14.50 -19.44
N PRO A 613 20.05 14.13 -19.92
CA PRO A 613 19.34 12.95 -19.43
C PRO A 613 20.22 11.69 -19.42
N GLY A 614 20.28 11.00 -18.29
CA GLY A 614 21.18 9.87 -18.09
C GLY A 614 21.43 9.50 -16.63
N ASN A 615 22.17 8.40 -16.43
CA ASN A 615 22.55 7.90 -15.10
C ASN A 615 23.92 8.45 -14.69
N TYR A 616 24.02 8.89 -13.44
CA TYR A 616 25.24 9.50 -12.89
C TYR A 616 25.58 8.92 -11.52
N THR A 617 26.88 8.94 -11.22
CA THR A 617 27.44 8.40 -9.98
C THR A 617 28.32 9.45 -9.33
N ALA A 618 27.93 9.92 -8.14
CA ALA A 618 28.76 10.73 -7.27
C ALA A 618 29.49 9.83 -6.27
N ILE A 619 30.82 9.93 -6.20
CA ILE A 619 31.66 9.18 -5.28
C ILE A 619 32.25 10.15 -4.27
N VAL A 620 32.07 9.86 -2.98
CA VAL A 620 32.66 10.61 -1.87
C VAL A 620 33.75 9.77 -1.21
N SER A 621 34.95 10.34 -1.11
CA SER A 621 36.14 9.76 -0.47
C SER A 621 36.82 10.78 0.45
N GLY A 622 37.72 10.36 1.34
CA GLY A 622 38.48 11.27 2.19
C GLY A 622 39.86 11.62 1.63
N VAL A 623 40.30 12.87 1.77
CA VAL A 623 41.70 13.25 1.52
C VAL A 623 42.63 12.38 2.37
N GLY A 624 43.68 11.83 1.75
CA GLY A 624 44.67 10.99 2.41
C GLY A 624 44.13 9.63 2.90
N ASP A 625 43.14 9.06 2.21
CA ASP A 625 42.48 7.79 2.57
C ASP A 625 41.88 7.82 3.99
N THR A 626 41.29 8.95 4.36
CA THR A 626 40.57 9.09 5.63
C THR A 626 39.13 8.58 5.52
N SER A 627 38.53 8.25 6.67
CA SER A 627 37.16 7.73 6.79
C SER A 627 36.35 8.54 7.79
N GLY A 628 35.03 8.50 7.67
CA GLY A 628 34.14 9.22 8.56
C GLY A 628 32.73 9.39 8.00
N LEU A 629 31.81 9.91 8.82
CA LEU A 629 30.46 10.26 8.40
C LEU A 629 30.47 11.45 7.43
N ALA A 630 29.81 11.31 6.29
CA ALA A 630 29.55 12.41 5.37
C ALA A 630 28.10 12.35 4.85
N LEU A 631 27.63 13.45 4.27
CA LEU A 631 26.47 13.47 3.39
C LEU A 631 26.95 13.58 1.95
N VAL A 632 26.31 12.85 1.02
CA VAL A 632 26.29 13.20 -0.40
C VAL A 632 24.92 13.73 -0.74
N GLU A 633 24.88 14.91 -1.36
CA GLU A 633 23.64 15.62 -1.67
C GLU A 633 23.62 16.01 -3.14
N VAL A 634 22.44 15.93 -3.76
CA VAL A 634 22.21 16.38 -5.14
C VAL A 634 20.99 17.26 -5.14
N PHE A 635 21.12 18.49 -5.65
CA PHE A 635 20.02 19.43 -5.81
C PHE A 635 19.85 19.78 -7.29
N ALA A 636 18.61 19.85 -7.75
CA ALA A 636 18.28 20.41 -9.05
C ALA A 636 18.26 21.95 -8.94
N LEU A 637 19.00 22.63 -9.81
CA LEU A 637 19.12 24.08 -9.87
C LEU A 637 18.24 24.59 -11.02
N ASN A 638 16.94 24.70 -10.74
CA ASN A 638 15.95 25.19 -11.70
C ASN A 638 15.88 26.71 -11.79
#